data_AF-E6Y5X0-F1
#
_entry.id   AF-E6Y5X0-F1
#
_cell.length_a   1.000
_cell.length_b   1.000
_cell.length_c   1.000
_cell.angle_alpha   90.00
_cell.angle_beta   90.00
_cell.angle_gamma   90.00
#
_symmetry.space_group_name_H-M   'P 1'
#
loop_
_entity.id
_entity.type
_entity.pdbx_description
1 polymer ?
#
loop_
_entity_poly.entity_id
_entity_poly.type
_entity_poly.pdbx_seq_one_letter_code
_entity_poly.pdbx_strand_id
1 'polypeptide(L)'
;MKLSPREVEKISLHNAGFLAQKRLARGVRLNYSESVALIASQILEHARDGEKTVAQLMSIGKHLLGRRQVLPAVPHLLNIIQVEATLPNGTKLVTVHDPIANENGDLEEALYGSFLPVPSLDKFAESKEEHKIPGEIICADGRLTLNPGRKAVFLKVVNHGDRPIQVGSHYHFIEVNPYLTFDRRKAYGMRLNIAAGDSVRFEPGDHKTVNLVSIGGNKIIRGGNAIADGPVNEANCKAAMEIVCRREFGHKEEEDASEGVTTGDPDCPFTKAIPREEYANKYGPTIGDKIRLGDTDLIAEIEKDFALYGDESVFGGGKVIRDGMGQSSGHPPAMSLDTVITSAVIIDYTGIIKADIGIKDGLIASIGKAGNPDIMNGVFPNMIIGVNTEVICGEGLIVTAGGIDCHVHYICPQSLDEAISSGITTVVGGGTGPTDGSRATTCTPAPTQMKLMLQSTDDIPLNFGFTGKGSGSHPDELHEIIKAGAMGLKLHEDWGCTPAAIDNCLAVAEQHDIQVNIHTDTVNESGFVEHTIAAFNGRTIHTYHSEGAGGGHAPDIIKVCSMKNVLPSSTNTTRPLTSNTVDEHLDMLMVCHKLNREIPEDLAFASSRVREQTIAAEDILHDIGGISIISSDAQAVGRIGEVISCTWQTADKMKAERGPLQPDGSDNDNFRIKRYIAKYTINPAIVNGISQYVGSVEVGKLADLVIWKPSFFGAKPDIVIKGGSIAWADMGDPNGSIPTPEPVLMRPMYGTLGKAGSALSIAFVSKAALDLGVKVLYGLNKRVEAVSNVRKLTKLDLKLNNSLPEITVCPETFTVTVDGQALSSEAVTTLPLSQNYFIF
;
A
#
# COMPACT_ATOMS: atom_id res chain seq x y z
N MET A 1 -38.22 -7.68 -12.60
CA MET A 1 -37.11 -8.41 -11.94
C MET A 1 -37.02 -8.12 -10.45
N LYS A 2 -37.20 -6.87 -9.97
CA LYS A 2 -37.01 -6.53 -8.53
C LYS A 2 -35.63 -6.95 -8.00
N LEU A 3 -34.60 -6.76 -8.84
CA LEU A 3 -33.23 -7.11 -8.49
C LEU A 3 -32.79 -6.31 -7.26
N SER A 4 -32.39 -7.02 -6.22
CA SER A 4 -31.66 -6.46 -5.09
C SER A 4 -30.21 -6.12 -5.48
N PRO A 5 -29.50 -5.26 -4.72
CA PRO A 5 -28.12 -4.91 -5.02
C PRO A 5 -27.19 -6.12 -5.21
N ARG A 6 -27.28 -7.13 -4.34
CA ARG A 6 -26.50 -8.37 -4.47
C ARG A 6 -26.78 -9.15 -5.77
N GLU A 7 -28.01 -9.11 -6.29
CA GLU A 7 -28.34 -9.77 -7.56
C GLU A 7 -27.71 -9.04 -8.73
N VAL A 8 -27.66 -7.70 -8.69
CA VAL A 8 -26.95 -6.89 -9.68
C VAL A 8 -25.44 -7.20 -9.65
N GLU A 9 -24.84 -7.29 -8.46
CA GLU A 9 -23.42 -7.62 -8.34
C GLU A 9 -23.08 -9.03 -8.84
N LYS A 10 -23.93 -10.02 -8.55
CA LYS A 10 -23.73 -11.38 -9.05
C LYS A 10 -23.91 -11.50 -10.57
N ILE A 11 -24.72 -10.64 -11.19
CA ILE A 11 -24.78 -10.51 -12.65
C ILE A 11 -23.44 -9.99 -13.19
N SER A 12 -22.84 -8.97 -12.57
CA SER A 12 -21.51 -8.48 -12.94
C SER A 12 -20.43 -9.55 -12.79
N LEU A 13 -20.46 -10.32 -11.70
CA LEU A 13 -19.57 -11.47 -11.49
C LEU A 13 -19.75 -12.53 -12.58
N HIS A 14 -20.99 -12.91 -12.88
CA HIS A 14 -21.31 -13.86 -13.95
C HIS A 14 -20.80 -13.37 -15.31
N ASN A 15 -20.96 -12.07 -15.62
CA ASN A 15 -20.44 -11.49 -16.87
C ASN A 15 -18.91 -11.58 -16.96
N ALA A 16 -18.20 -11.35 -15.85
CA ALA A 16 -16.74 -11.55 -15.78
C ALA A 16 -16.37 -13.03 -15.96
N GLY A 17 -17.12 -13.95 -15.34
CA GLY A 17 -16.95 -15.39 -15.54
C GLY A 17 -17.17 -15.81 -16.99
N PHE A 18 -18.23 -15.31 -17.64
CA PHE A 18 -18.51 -15.60 -19.04
C PHE A 18 -17.45 -15.01 -19.99
N LEU A 19 -16.89 -13.84 -19.66
CA LEU A 19 -15.72 -13.30 -20.36
C LEU A 19 -14.53 -14.27 -20.26
N ALA A 20 -14.23 -14.75 -19.06
CA ALA A 20 -13.16 -15.72 -18.82
C ALA A 20 -13.43 -17.05 -19.55
N GLN A 21 -14.67 -17.56 -19.57
CA GLN A 21 -15.06 -18.74 -20.34
C GLN A 21 -14.82 -18.56 -21.84
N LYS A 22 -15.15 -17.40 -22.43
CA LYS A 22 -14.84 -17.10 -23.85
C LYS A 22 -13.34 -17.04 -24.13
N ARG A 23 -12.53 -16.59 -23.16
CA ARG A 23 -11.07 -16.61 -23.24
C ARG A 23 -10.54 -18.04 -23.17
N LEU A 24 -11.01 -18.83 -22.22
CA LEU A 24 -10.68 -20.25 -22.07
C LEU A 24 -11.04 -21.05 -23.33
N ALA A 25 -12.25 -20.88 -23.87
CA ALA A 25 -12.73 -21.61 -25.06
C ALA A 25 -11.88 -21.41 -26.33
N ARG A 26 -11.12 -20.31 -26.41
CA ARG A 26 -10.19 -20.05 -27.52
C ARG A 26 -8.72 -20.36 -27.18
N GLY A 27 -8.44 -20.98 -26.03
CA GLY A 27 -7.10 -21.42 -25.63
C GLY A 27 -6.27 -20.39 -24.87
N VAL A 28 -6.87 -19.31 -24.36
CA VAL A 28 -6.14 -18.35 -23.51
C VAL A 28 -5.85 -18.97 -22.15
N ARG A 29 -4.62 -18.81 -21.67
CA ARG A 29 -4.26 -19.12 -20.28
C ARG A 29 -4.72 -17.99 -19.39
N LEU A 30 -5.65 -18.28 -18.49
CA LEU A 30 -6.32 -17.28 -17.66
C LEU A 30 -5.40 -16.74 -16.57
N ASN A 31 -5.48 -15.45 -16.28
CA ASN A 31 -4.81 -14.84 -15.13
C ASN A 31 -5.58 -15.05 -13.82
N TYR A 32 -5.11 -14.45 -12.73
CA TYR A 32 -5.74 -14.58 -11.40
C TYR A 32 -7.20 -14.13 -11.42
N SER A 33 -7.46 -12.90 -11.86
CA SER A 33 -8.79 -12.28 -11.85
C SER A 33 -9.80 -13.05 -12.71
N GLU A 34 -9.37 -13.52 -13.89
CA GLU A 34 -10.19 -14.33 -14.78
C GLU A 34 -10.50 -15.71 -14.18
N SER A 35 -9.52 -16.33 -13.53
CA SER A 35 -9.68 -17.64 -12.90
C SER A 35 -10.66 -17.58 -11.73
N VAL A 36 -10.54 -16.55 -10.88
CA VAL A 36 -11.50 -16.27 -9.79
C VAL A 36 -12.90 -16.11 -10.36
N ALA A 37 -13.07 -15.23 -11.35
CA ALA A 37 -14.37 -14.93 -11.93
C ALA A 37 -15.04 -16.17 -12.55
N LEU A 38 -14.27 -17.00 -13.27
CA LEU A 38 -14.78 -18.23 -13.87
C LEU A 38 -15.23 -19.20 -12.79
N ILE A 39 -14.36 -19.55 -11.84
CA ILE A 39 -14.66 -20.57 -10.83
C ILE A 39 -15.85 -20.12 -9.98
N ALA A 40 -15.86 -18.88 -9.48
CA ALA A 40 -16.97 -18.35 -8.70
C ALA A 40 -18.29 -18.40 -9.49
N SER A 41 -18.27 -18.04 -10.78
CA SER A 41 -19.47 -18.10 -11.63
C SER A 41 -19.95 -19.53 -11.86
N GLN A 42 -19.06 -20.50 -12.06
CA GLN A 42 -19.46 -21.90 -12.22
C GLN A 42 -20.08 -22.48 -10.95
N ILE A 43 -19.57 -22.09 -9.77
CA ILE A 43 -20.22 -22.46 -8.51
C ILE A 43 -21.64 -21.88 -8.41
N LEU A 44 -21.87 -20.63 -8.88
CA LEU A 44 -23.21 -20.04 -8.94
C LEU A 44 -24.15 -20.81 -9.87
N GLU A 45 -23.69 -21.19 -11.06
CA GLU A 45 -24.51 -21.93 -12.04
C GLU A 45 -24.87 -23.33 -11.55
N HIS A 46 -23.92 -24.10 -11.01
CA HIS A 46 -24.25 -25.41 -10.45
C HIS A 46 -25.16 -25.32 -9.22
N ALA A 47 -25.02 -24.27 -8.40
CA ALA A 47 -25.93 -24.03 -7.29
C ALA A 47 -27.35 -23.69 -7.79
N ARG A 48 -27.46 -22.96 -8.91
CA ARG A 48 -28.73 -22.60 -9.55
C ARG A 48 -29.47 -23.83 -10.07
N ASP A 49 -28.78 -24.83 -10.59
CA ASP A 49 -29.38 -26.10 -11.02
C ASP A 49 -29.89 -26.94 -9.85
N GLY A 50 -29.31 -26.78 -8.66
CA GLY A 50 -29.84 -27.34 -7.41
C GLY A 50 -29.60 -28.84 -7.23
N GLU A 51 -28.77 -29.45 -8.08
CA GLU A 51 -28.43 -30.88 -8.03
C GLU A 51 -27.18 -31.19 -7.19
N LYS A 52 -26.37 -30.17 -6.87
CA LYS A 52 -25.11 -30.29 -6.13
C LYS A 52 -25.24 -29.66 -4.74
N THR A 53 -24.75 -30.38 -3.73
CA THR A 53 -24.58 -29.88 -2.36
C THR A 53 -23.34 -28.97 -2.26
N VAL A 54 -23.24 -28.19 -1.18
CA VAL A 54 -22.03 -27.38 -0.89
C VAL A 54 -20.76 -28.22 -0.94
N ALA A 55 -20.75 -29.41 -0.33
CA ALA A 55 -19.58 -30.29 -0.32
C ALA A 55 -19.18 -30.76 -1.74
N GLN A 56 -20.16 -31.03 -2.60
CA GLN A 56 -19.90 -31.37 -4.00
C GLN A 56 -19.36 -30.17 -4.78
N LEU A 57 -19.90 -28.97 -4.55
CA LEU A 57 -19.44 -27.73 -5.19
C LEU A 57 -17.99 -27.40 -4.79
N MET A 58 -17.62 -27.60 -3.52
CA MET A 58 -16.23 -27.47 -3.05
C MET A 58 -15.27 -28.40 -3.81
N SER A 59 -15.73 -29.61 -4.16
CA SER A 59 -14.94 -30.57 -4.94
C SER A 59 -14.90 -30.17 -6.42
N ILE A 60 -16.04 -29.85 -7.03
CA ILE A 60 -16.13 -29.46 -8.45
C ILE A 60 -15.22 -28.26 -8.74
N GLY A 61 -15.20 -27.26 -7.86
CA GLY A 61 -14.36 -26.08 -8.01
C GLY A 61 -12.86 -26.38 -8.15
N LYS A 62 -12.36 -27.51 -7.61
CA LYS A 62 -10.96 -27.96 -7.73
C LYS A 62 -10.63 -28.60 -9.07
N HIS A 63 -11.64 -28.90 -9.87
CA HIS A 63 -11.49 -29.61 -11.13
C HIS A 63 -11.72 -28.71 -12.35
N LEU A 64 -12.24 -27.49 -12.20
CA LEU A 64 -12.57 -26.63 -13.34
C LEU A 64 -11.34 -26.20 -14.14
N LEU A 65 -10.28 -25.75 -13.46
CA LEU A 65 -9.07 -25.22 -14.11
C LEU A 65 -7.84 -26.03 -13.66
N GLY A 66 -6.98 -26.36 -14.61
CA GLY A 66 -5.68 -26.97 -14.36
C GLY A 66 -4.53 -25.99 -14.59
N ARG A 67 -3.32 -26.39 -14.19
CA ARG A 67 -2.09 -25.59 -14.34
C ARG A 67 -1.84 -25.14 -15.79
N ARG A 68 -2.23 -25.93 -16.79
CA ARG A 68 -2.09 -25.58 -18.22
C ARG A 68 -3.07 -24.52 -18.70
N GLN A 69 -4.21 -24.35 -18.03
CA GLN A 69 -5.26 -23.40 -18.42
C GLN A 69 -5.11 -22.01 -17.79
N VAL A 70 -4.16 -21.84 -16.88
CA VAL A 70 -3.92 -20.58 -16.16
C VAL A 70 -2.48 -20.12 -16.32
N LEU A 71 -2.20 -18.84 -16.08
CA LEU A 71 -0.84 -18.30 -16.07
C LEU A 71 -0.03 -18.91 -14.91
N PRO A 72 1.31 -18.95 -15.01
CA PRO A 72 2.18 -19.60 -14.02
C PRO A 72 2.05 -19.08 -12.59
N ALA A 73 1.71 -17.80 -12.43
CA ALA A 73 1.50 -17.17 -11.12
C ALA A 73 0.20 -17.60 -10.43
N VAL A 74 -0.82 -18.03 -11.18
CA VAL A 74 -2.18 -18.27 -10.64
C VAL A 74 -2.20 -19.34 -9.53
N PRO A 75 -1.53 -20.50 -9.67
CA PRO A 75 -1.48 -21.50 -8.59
C PRO A 75 -0.90 -20.96 -7.27
N HIS A 76 -0.09 -19.91 -7.32
CA HIS A 76 0.53 -19.28 -6.14
C HIS A 76 -0.32 -18.13 -5.57
N LEU A 77 -1.06 -17.42 -6.43
CA LEU A 77 -1.93 -16.32 -6.04
C LEU A 77 -3.30 -16.80 -5.50
N LEU A 78 -3.76 -17.96 -5.95
CA LEU A 78 -5.14 -18.42 -5.81
C LEU A 78 -5.26 -19.59 -4.82
N ASN A 79 -5.15 -19.29 -3.53
CA ASN A 79 -5.25 -20.29 -2.46
C ASN A 79 -6.69 -20.68 -2.13
N ILE A 80 -7.62 -19.72 -2.16
CA ILE A 80 -9.03 -19.95 -1.89
C ILE A 80 -9.90 -19.11 -2.82
N ILE A 81 -11.09 -19.62 -3.13
CA ILE A 81 -12.17 -18.87 -3.78
C ILE A 81 -13.42 -19.06 -2.94
N GLN A 82 -14.17 -17.97 -2.74
CA GLN A 82 -15.37 -17.98 -1.93
C GLN A 82 -16.52 -17.34 -2.71
N VAL A 83 -17.69 -17.95 -2.69
CA VAL A 83 -18.89 -17.32 -3.27
C VAL A 83 -20.13 -17.80 -2.54
N GLU A 84 -21.10 -16.92 -2.39
CA GLU A 84 -22.42 -17.29 -1.88
C GLU A 84 -23.44 -17.44 -3.00
N ALA A 85 -24.12 -18.59 -3.00
CA ALA A 85 -25.09 -18.97 -4.02
C ALA A 85 -26.43 -19.39 -3.40
N THR A 86 -27.53 -19.23 -4.16
CA THR A 86 -28.86 -19.66 -3.74
C THR A 86 -29.08 -21.13 -4.13
N LEU A 87 -28.85 -22.05 -3.20
CA LEU A 87 -29.23 -23.46 -3.35
C LEU A 87 -30.73 -23.66 -3.08
N PRO A 88 -31.32 -24.84 -3.38
CA PRO A 88 -32.72 -25.14 -3.05
C PRO A 88 -33.09 -24.93 -1.58
N ASN A 89 -32.12 -25.00 -0.66
CA ASN A 89 -32.29 -24.75 0.77
C ASN A 89 -31.80 -23.35 1.21
N GLY A 90 -31.80 -22.37 0.30
CA GLY A 90 -31.43 -20.97 0.53
C GLY A 90 -29.93 -20.71 0.38
N THR A 91 -29.52 -19.46 0.63
CA THR A 91 -28.13 -19.00 0.46
C THR A 91 -27.14 -19.84 1.27
N LYS A 92 -26.04 -20.26 0.64
CA LYS A 92 -24.90 -20.92 1.28
C LYS A 92 -23.60 -20.37 0.74
N LEU A 93 -22.61 -20.26 1.63
CA LEU A 93 -21.21 -20.07 1.27
C LEU A 93 -20.61 -21.38 0.74
N VAL A 94 -19.89 -21.27 -0.37
CA VAL A 94 -19.01 -22.31 -0.89
C VAL A 94 -17.60 -21.75 -0.86
N THR A 95 -16.66 -22.49 -0.26
CA THR A 95 -15.23 -22.17 -0.28
C THR A 95 -14.48 -23.28 -1.01
N VAL A 96 -13.85 -22.94 -2.13
CA VAL A 96 -12.99 -23.83 -2.90
C VAL A 96 -11.56 -23.56 -2.45
N HIS A 97 -10.97 -24.50 -1.73
CA HIS A 97 -9.55 -24.47 -1.35
C HIS A 97 -8.69 -25.01 -2.49
N ASP A 98 -7.53 -24.44 -2.74
CA ASP A 98 -6.55 -24.89 -3.74
C ASP A 98 -7.19 -25.26 -5.09
N PRO A 99 -7.92 -24.33 -5.74
CA PRO A 99 -8.70 -24.63 -6.94
C PRO A 99 -7.88 -25.16 -8.11
N ILE A 100 -6.60 -24.79 -8.22
CA ILE A 100 -5.70 -25.25 -9.28
C ILE A 100 -4.94 -26.51 -8.84
N ALA A 101 -5.69 -27.60 -8.59
CA ALA A 101 -5.13 -28.84 -8.04
C ALA A 101 -4.54 -29.78 -9.10
N ASN A 102 -5.02 -29.69 -10.34
CA ASN A 102 -4.73 -30.66 -11.41
C ASN A 102 -3.88 -30.06 -12.54
N GLU A 103 -3.29 -30.92 -13.36
CA GLU A 103 -2.53 -30.48 -14.53
C GLU A 103 -3.44 -29.89 -15.61
N ASN A 104 -4.56 -30.57 -15.87
CA ASN A 104 -5.64 -30.10 -16.73
C ASN A 104 -6.95 -30.10 -15.94
N GLY A 105 -7.77 -29.08 -16.17
CA GLY A 105 -9.14 -29.03 -15.67
C GLY A 105 -10.11 -29.87 -16.52
N ASP A 106 -11.28 -30.13 -15.96
CA ASP A 106 -12.46 -30.58 -16.67
C ASP A 106 -13.08 -29.38 -17.40
N LEU A 107 -12.75 -29.27 -18.68
CA LEU A 107 -13.15 -28.13 -19.51
C LEU A 107 -14.64 -28.16 -19.88
N GLU A 108 -15.29 -29.32 -19.79
CA GLU A 108 -16.74 -29.42 -19.98
C GLU A 108 -17.44 -28.78 -18.77
N GLU A 109 -16.99 -29.10 -17.56
CA GLU A 109 -17.47 -28.47 -16.33
C GLU A 109 -17.07 -26.98 -16.24
N ALA A 110 -15.87 -26.59 -16.70
CA ALA A 110 -15.45 -25.17 -16.69
C ALA A 110 -16.28 -24.29 -17.65
N LEU A 111 -16.82 -24.88 -18.71
CA LEU A 111 -17.66 -24.23 -19.72
C LEU A 111 -19.14 -24.56 -19.54
N TYR A 112 -19.51 -25.17 -18.42
CA TYR A 112 -20.88 -25.54 -18.12
C TYR A 112 -21.80 -24.32 -18.16
N GLY A 113 -23.00 -24.51 -18.71
CA GLY A 113 -24.00 -23.45 -18.92
C GLY A 113 -23.64 -22.37 -19.96
N SER A 114 -22.40 -22.32 -20.46
CA SER A 114 -21.94 -21.26 -21.38
C SER A 114 -22.35 -21.48 -22.84
N PHE A 115 -22.63 -22.74 -23.20
CA PHE A 115 -22.84 -23.20 -24.59
C PHE A 115 -21.68 -22.90 -25.55
N LEU A 116 -20.49 -22.63 -25.01
CA LEU A 116 -19.27 -22.48 -25.79
C LEU A 116 -18.71 -23.85 -26.17
N PRO A 117 -18.04 -23.99 -27.32
CA PRO A 117 -17.38 -25.23 -27.69
C PRO A 117 -16.22 -25.51 -26.74
N VAL A 118 -16.14 -26.75 -26.24
CA VAL A 118 -15.03 -27.19 -25.40
C VAL A 118 -13.75 -27.27 -26.24
N PRO A 119 -12.68 -26.53 -25.88
CA PRO A 119 -11.42 -26.59 -26.62
C PRO A 119 -10.68 -27.88 -26.31
N SER A 120 -9.92 -28.36 -27.28
CA SER A 120 -8.97 -29.45 -27.06
C SER A 120 -7.78 -28.97 -26.21
N LEU A 121 -7.21 -29.87 -25.39
CA LEU A 121 -6.16 -29.55 -24.43
C LEU A 121 -4.83 -29.07 -25.07
N ASP A 122 -4.61 -29.38 -26.34
CA ASP A 122 -3.46 -28.92 -27.13
C ASP A 122 -3.50 -27.42 -27.44
N LYS A 123 -4.66 -26.76 -27.33
CA LYS A 123 -4.75 -25.29 -27.49
C LYS A 123 -3.98 -24.52 -26.40
N PHE A 124 -3.71 -25.16 -25.27
CA PHE A 124 -3.00 -24.55 -24.15
C PHE A 124 -1.52 -24.95 -24.20
N ALA A 125 -0.67 -24.09 -24.76
CA ALA A 125 0.77 -24.36 -24.83
C ALA A 125 1.37 -24.57 -23.42
N GLU A 126 2.35 -25.47 -23.31
CA GLU A 126 3.13 -25.62 -22.07
C GLU A 126 3.90 -24.33 -21.77
N SER A 127 3.88 -23.92 -20.50
CA SER A 127 4.66 -22.78 -20.03
C SER A 127 6.14 -23.11 -20.10
N LYS A 128 6.92 -22.25 -20.77
CA LYS A 128 8.39 -22.29 -20.70
C LYS A 128 8.97 -21.30 -19.68
N GLU A 129 8.12 -20.48 -19.05
CA GLU A 129 8.55 -19.43 -18.12
C GLU A 129 9.05 -20.01 -16.79
N GLU A 130 10.16 -19.47 -16.29
CA GLU A 130 10.68 -19.75 -14.96
C GLU A 130 9.68 -19.35 -13.86
N HIS A 131 9.58 -20.18 -12.83
CA HIS A 131 8.64 -20.02 -11.72
C HIS A 131 9.04 -18.85 -10.81
N LYS A 132 8.52 -17.64 -11.08
CA LYS A 132 8.48 -16.55 -10.09
C LYS A 132 7.21 -16.68 -9.25
N ILE A 133 7.35 -16.69 -7.94
CA ILE A 133 6.23 -16.70 -6.99
C ILE A 133 5.96 -15.24 -6.57
N PRO A 134 4.83 -14.62 -6.97
CA PRO A 134 4.56 -13.25 -6.58
C PRO A 134 4.42 -13.11 -5.06
N GLY A 135 5.08 -12.12 -4.46
CA GLY A 135 5.02 -11.90 -3.02
C GLY A 135 5.77 -12.91 -2.15
N GLU A 136 6.64 -13.74 -2.74
CA GLU A 136 7.40 -14.76 -2.03
C GLU A 136 8.18 -14.20 -0.84
N ILE A 137 8.13 -14.91 0.28
CA ILE A 137 8.93 -14.64 1.47
C ILE A 137 10.13 -15.59 1.48
N ILE A 138 11.33 -15.05 1.31
CA ILE A 138 12.58 -15.79 1.37
C ILE A 138 13.15 -15.61 2.78
N CYS A 139 12.95 -16.61 3.63
CA CYS A 139 13.43 -16.58 5.01
C CYS A 139 14.94 -16.79 5.08
N ALA A 140 15.61 -16.10 6.01
CA ALA A 140 16.97 -16.46 6.37
C ALA A 140 17.02 -17.85 7.03
N ASP A 141 18.17 -18.50 7.01
CA ASP A 141 18.36 -19.77 7.70
C ASP A 141 18.28 -19.62 9.23
N GLY A 142 17.76 -20.66 9.89
CA GLY A 142 17.80 -20.79 11.34
C GLY A 142 16.45 -20.71 12.05
N ARG A 143 16.51 -20.59 13.39
CA ARG A 143 15.35 -20.57 14.28
C ARG A 143 15.41 -19.34 15.18
N LEU A 144 14.25 -18.78 15.50
CA LEU A 144 14.11 -17.64 16.40
C LEU A 144 13.76 -18.14 17.80
N THR A 145 14.48 -17.64 18.81
CA THR A 145 14.21 -17.96 20.22
C THR A 145 13.11 -17.05 20.76
N LEU A 146 12.05 -17.66 21.31
CA LEU A 146 10.94 -16.96 21.93
C LEU A 146 11.22 -16.69 23.41
N ASN A 147 10.76 -15.54 23.88
CA ASN A 147 10.76 -15.14 25.29
C ASN A 147 12.12 -15.29 25.99
N PRO A 148 13.25 -14.84 25.41
CA PRO A 148 14.56 -15.01 26.04
C PRO A 148 14.67 -14.25 27.37
N GLY A 149 15.45 -14.78 28.31
CA GLY A 149 15.79 -14.12 29.58
C GLY A 149 14.66 -14.12 30.63
N ARG A 150 13.68 -15.02 30.51
CA ARG A 150 12.53 -15.10 31.43
C ARG A 150 12.65 -16.29 32.37
N LYS A 151 12.18 -16.14 33.61
CA LYS A 151 12.04 -17.29 34.53
C LYS A 151 11.06 -18.28 33.91
N ALA A 152 11.35 -19.57 34.01
CA ALA A 152 10.56 -20.63 33.41
C ALA A 152 10.31 -21.79 34.38
N VAL A 153 9.20 -22.49 34.18
CA VAL A 153 8.84 -23.69 34.95
C VAL A 153 8.04 -24.67 34.10
N PHE A 154 8.30 -25.96 34.26
CA PHE A 154 7.45 -27.02 33.72
C PHE A 154 6.45 -27.47 34.77
N LEU A 155 5.14 -27.41 34.46
CA LEU A 155 4.09 -27.88 35.36
C LEU A 155 3.23 -28.94 34.70
N LYS A 156 2.87 -29.98 35.46
CA LYS A 156 1.86 -30.95 35.05
C LYS A 156 0.46 -30.40 35.31
N VAL A 157 -0.30 -30.21 34.25
CA VAL A 157 -1.66 -29.67 34.28
C VAL A 157 -2.66 -30.75 33.94
N VAL A 158 -3.65 -30.97 34.80
CA VAL A 158 -4.69 -32.00 34.67
C VAL A 158 -6.06 -31.34 34.52
N ASN A 159 -6.84 -31.75 33.52
CA ASN A 159 -8.22 -31.32 33.35
C ASN A 159 -9.18 -32.25 34.07
N HIS A 160 -9.73 -31.80 35.21
CA HIS A 160 -10.80 -32.50 35.94
C HIS A 160 -12.21 -32.08 35.50
N GLY A 161 -12.31 -31.22 34.49
CA GLY A 161 -13.57 -30.80 33.90
C GLY A 161 -14.16 -31.85 32.97
N ASP A 162 -15.45 -31.72 32.71
CA ASP A 162 -16.23 -32.53 31.77
C ASP A 162 -16.26 -31.95 30.34
N ARG A 163 -15.54 -30.83 30.12
CA ARG A 163 -15.47 -30.10 28.86
C ARG A 163 -14.03 -29.75 28.50
N PRO A 164 -13.74 -29.56 27.20
CA PRO A 164 -12.43 -29.11 26.77
C PRO A 164 -12.11 -27.70 27.29
N ILE A 165 -10.86 -27.49 27.69
CA ILE A 165 -10.33 -26.20 28.13
C ILE A 165 -9.15 -25.84 27.24
N GLN A 166 -9.11 -24.62 26.71
CA GLN A 166 -8.04 -24.15 25.84
C GLN A 166 -7.48 -22.83 26.38
N VAL A 167 -6.17 -22.76 26.57
CA VAL A 167 -5.47 -21.64 27.21
C VAL A 167 -4.53 -20.98 26.21
N GLY A 168 -4.75 -19.69 25.95
CA GLY A 168 -3.92 -18.89 25.03
C GLY A 168 -2.56 -18.50 25.61
N SER A 169 -1.60 -18.19 24.73
CA SER A 169 -0.20 -17.90 25.06
C SER A 169 0.01 -16.83 26.14
N HIS A 170 -0.79 -15.77 26.12
CA HIS A 170 -0.64 -14.60 27.01
C HIS A 170 -1.61 -14.56 28.19
N TYR A 171 -2.39 -15.63 28.40
CA TYR A 171 -3.28 -15.69 29.55
C TYR A 171 -2.49 -15.91 30.84
N HIS A 172 -2.80 -15.14 31.89
CA HIS A 172 -2.19 -15.30 33.22
C HIS A 172 -2.49 -16.69 33.76
N PHE A 173 -1.48 -17.55 33.90
CA PHE A 173 -1.73 -18.99 34.04
C PHE A 173 -2.39 -19.35 35.37
N ILE A 174 -2.17 -18.58 36.43
CA ILE A 174 -2.89 -18.74 37.71
C ILE A 174 -4.39 -18.42 37.61
N GLU A 175 -4.84 -17.68 36.60
CA GLU A 175 -6.24 -17.28 36.41
C GLU A 175 -7.07 -18.32 35.64
N VAL A 176 -6.45 -19.40 35.13
CA VAL A 176 -7.14 -20.34 34.22
C VAL A 176 -8.28 -21.05 34.94
N ASN A 177 -9.16 -21.65 34.14
CA ASN A 177 -10.36 -22.36 34.58
C ASN A 177 -10.11 -23.22 35.86
N PRO A 178 -10.98 -23.13 36.88
CA PRO A 178 -10.80 -23.83 38.16
C PRO A 178 -10.71 -25.36 38.03
N TYR A 179 -11.21 -25.95 36.94
CA TYR A 179 -11.11 -27.40 36.70
C TYR A 179 -9.74 -27.88 36.24
N LEU A 180 -8.81 -26.96 35.91
CA LEU A 180 -7.41 -27.30 35.70
C LEU A 180 -6.69 -27.34 37.05
N THR A 181 -6.15 -28.50 37.40
CA THR A 181 -5.35 -28.74 38.61
C THR A 181 -3.87 -28.81 38.28
N PHE A 182 -3.08 -27.97 38.95
CA PHE A 182 -1.62 -27.86 38.84
C PHE A 182 -1.09 -26.99 40.00
N ASP A 183 0.21 -26.74 40.01
CA ASP A 183 0.81 -25.84 40.99
C ASP A 183 0.52 -24.36 40.68
N ARG A 184 -0.63 -23.87 41.17
CA ARG A 184 -1.05 -22.46 41.08
C ARG A 184 -0.02 -21.49 41.68
N ARG A 185 0.75 -21.91 42.69
CA ARG A 185 1.78 -21.06 43.31
C ARG A 185 2.94 -20.85 42.34
N LYS A 186 3.44 -21.91 41.71
CA LYS A 186 4.49 -21.83 40.69
C LYS A 186 4.03 -21.15 39.39
N ALA A 187 2.73 -21.15 39.10
CA ALA A 187 2.14 -20.44 37.96
C ALA A 187 1.88 -18.93 38.21
N TYR A 188 2.07 -18.43 39.43
CA TYR A 188 1.83 -17.03 39.77
C TYR A 188 2.79 -16.10 39.00
N GLY A 189 2.24 -15.14 38.25
CA GLY A 189 3.03 -14.23 37.42
C GLY A 189 3.63 -14.90 36.17
N MET A 190 3.10 -16.05 35.75
CA MET A 190 3.56 -16.81 34.59
C MET A 190 2.48 -16.90 33.50
N ARG A 191 2.91 -17.15 32.27
CA ARG A 191 2.09 -17.44 31.09
C ARG A 191 2.72 -18.58 30.27
N LEU A 192 2.00 -19.14 29.30
CA LEU A 192 2.55 -20.22 28.45
C LEU A 192 3.75 -19.74 27.62
N ASN A 193 4.80 -20.56 27.54
CA ASN A 193 5.95 -20.36 26.66
C ASN A 193 5.74 -21.04 25.29
N ILE A 194 4.80 -20.49 24.53
CA ILE A 194 4.46 -20.90 23.17
C ILE A 194 4.48 -19.68 22.24
N ALA A 195 4.29 -19.89 20.94
CA ALA A 195 4.21 -18.79 19.99
C ALA A 195 3.05 -17.83 20.34
N ALA A 196 3.23 -16.53 20.16
CA ALA A 196 2.18 -15.55 20.37
C ALA A 196 0.92 -15.90 19.56
N GLY A 197 -0.25 -15.72 20.17
CA GLY A 197 -1.53 -16.11 19.56
C GLY A 197 -1.88 -17.60 19.59
N ASP A 198 -0.92 -18.51 19.80
CA ASP A 198 -1.21 -19.95 19.94
C ASP A 198 -1.86 -20.28 21.29
N SER A 199 -2.29 -21.54 21.43
CA SER A 199 -2.92 -22.04 22.65
C SER A 199 -2.61 -23.51 22.92
N VAL A 200 -2.73 -23.94 24.18
CA VAL A 200 -2.70 -25.35 24.59
C VAL A 200 -4.11 -25.80 24.93
N ARG A 201 -4.55 -26.89 24.31
CA ARG A 201 -5.86 -27.51 24.53
C ARG A 201 -5.75 -28.68 25.49
N PHE A 202 -6.72 -28.83 26.38
CA PHE A 202 -6.87 -29.92 27.34
C PHE A 202 -8.26 -30.53 27.16
N GLU A 203 -8.34 -31.76 26.64
CA GLU A 203 -9.59 -32.51 26.60
C GLU A 203 -10.00 -32.95 28.02
N PRO A 204 -11.26 -33.32 28.28
CA PRO A 204 -11.68 -33.87 29.57
C PRO A 204 -10.80 -35.06 29.99
N GLY A 205 -10.20 -35.00 31.18
CA GLY A 205 -9.30 -36.04 31.70
C GLY A 205 -7.86 -35.97 31.18
N ASP A 206 -7.54 -35.07 30.24
CA ASP A 206 -6.16 -34.89 29.77
C ASP A 206 -5.23 -34.45 30.91
N HIS A 207 -3.98 -34.89 30.82
CA HIS A 207 -2.88 -34.26 31.54
C HIS A 207 -1.75 -33.93 30.57
N LYS A 208 -1.23 -32.70 30.65
CA LYS A 208 -0.09 -32.24 29.82
C LYS A 208 0.91 -31.50 30.68
N THR A 209 2.19 -31.71 30.42
CA THR A 209 3.25 -30.89 30.98
C THR A 209 3.41 -29.65 30.10
N VAL A 210 3.27 -28.47 30.69
CA VAL A 210 3.40 -27.19 29.98
C VAL A 210 4.62 -26.43 30.46
N ASN A 211 5.28 -25.75 29.53
CA ASN A 211 6.35 -24.80 29.82
C ASN A 211 5.74 -23.41 30.03
N LEU A 212 5.98 -22.80 31.19
CA LEU A 212 5.54 -21.45 31.50
C LEU A 212 6.74 -20.52 31.59
N VAL A 213 6.54 -19.24 31.25
CA VAL A 213 7.51 -18.16 31.41
C VAL A 213 6.90 -17.00 32.18
N SER A 214 7.72 -16.26 32.93
CA SER A 214 7.26 -15.07 33.66
C SER A 214 6.71 -14.00 32.72
N ILE A 215 5.70 -13.26 33.16
CA ILE A 215 5.30 -12.01 32.47
C ILE A 215 6.46 -10.99 32.54
N GLY A 216 6.53 -10.12 31.53
CA GLY A 216 7.50 -9.05 31.41
C GLY A 216 6.94 -7.72 31.93
N GLY A 217 7.55 -6.61 31.52
CA GLY A 217 7.05 -5.27 31.81
C GLY A 217 7.02 -4.94 33.31
N ASN A 218 5.97 -4.24 33.74
CA ASN A 218 5.73 -3.89 35.14
C ASN A 218 5.39 -5.11 36.02
N LYS A 219 5.13 -6.27 35.40
CA LYS A 219 4.70 -7.51 36.04
C LYS A 219 3.46 -7.29 36.90
N ILE A 220 2.37 -6.84 36.29
CA ILE A 220 1.07 -6.63 36.95
C ILE A 220 0.07 -7.59 36.32
N ILE A 221 -0.56 -8.42 37.16
CA ILE A 221 -1.64 -9.32 36.74
C ILE A 221 -2.95 -8.56 36.82
N ARG A 222 -3.78 -8.68 35.78
CA ARG A 222 -5.14 -8.12 35.74
C ARG A 222 -6.07 -8.99 34.91
N GLY A 223 -7.36 -8.81 35.12
CA GLY A 223 -8.40 -9.54 34.39
C GLY A 223 -8.54 -10.99 34.83
N GLY A 224 -8.90 -11.87 33.90
CA GLY A 224 -9.08 -13.30 34.18
C GLY A 224 -10.22 -13.57 35.18
N ASN A 225 -9.93 -14.30 36.25
CA ASN A 225 -10.88 -14.58 37.33
C ASN A 225 -10.69 -13.63 38.53
N ALA A 226 -9.78 -12.65 38.45
CA ALA A 226 -9.38 -11.81 39.57
C ALA A 226 -8.92 -12.62 40.80
N ILE A 227 -8.15 -13.69 40.56
CA ILE A 227 -7.51 -14.49 41.61
C ILE A 227 -6.26 -13.77 42.13
N ALA A 228 -5.49 -13.14 41.24
CA ALA A 228 -4.14 -12.67 41.48
C ALA A 228 -3.93 -11.21 41.04
N ASP A 229 -5.00 -10.40 40.99
CA ASP A 229 -4.94 -9.00 40.55
C ASP A 229 -3.90 -8.18 41.34
N GLY A 230 -3.09 -7.41 40.62
CA GLY A 230 -2.07 -6.53 41.16
C GLY A 230 -0.64 -6.91 40.78
N PRO A 231 0.36 -6.15 41.30
CA PRO A 231 1.76 -6.38 40.99
C PRO A 231 2.26 -7.73 41.50
N VAL A 232 3.11 -8.40 40.72
CA VAL A 232 3.74 -9.68 41.07
C VAL A 232 4.73 -9.46 42.21
N ASN A 233 4.33 -9.86 43.41
CA ASN A 233 5.16 -9.82 44.62
C ASN A 233 4.72 -10.91 45.61
N GLU A 234 5.51 -11.11 46.67
CA GLU A 234 5.25 -12.19 47.63
C GLU A 234 3.94 -12.01 48.41
N ALA A 235 3.57 -10.76 48.76
CA ALA A 235 2.34 -10.49 49.50
C ALA A 235 1.10 -10.81 48.65
N ASN A 236 1.10 -10.38 47.39
CA ASN A 236 0.02 -10.67 46.44
C ASN A 236 -0.01 -12.14 46.04
N CYS A 237 1.13 -12.85 46.01
CA CYS A 237 1.16 -14.30 45.84
C CYS A 237 0.44 -15.03 46.98
N LYS A 238 0.68 -14.63 48.24
CA LYS A 238 -0.02 -15.19 49.42
C LYS A 238 -1.52 -14.93 49.34
N ALA A 239 -1.92 -13.69 49.06
CA ALA A 239 -3.32 -13.32 48.89
C ALA A 239 -3.99 -14.10 47.74
N ALA A 240 -3.31 -14.27 46.61
CA ALA A 240 -3.82 -15.04 45.48
C ALA A 240 -4.06 -16.50 45.86
N MET A 241 -3.15 -17.12 46.62
CA MET A 241 -3.31 -18.51 47.06
C MET A 241 -4.45 -18.68 48.08
N GLU A 242 -4.71 -17.69 48.94
CA GLU A 242 -5.91 -17.68 49.79
C GLU A 242 -7.19 -17.67 48.96
N ILE A 243 -7.21 -16.89 47.87
CA ILE A 243 -8.34 -16.84 46.95
C ILE A 243 -8.49 -18.15 46.17
N VAL A 244 -7.39 -18.75 45.70
CA VAL A 244 -7.37 -20.07 45.04
C VAL A 244 -8.05 -21.11 45.92
N CYS A 245 -7.64 -21.21 47.19
CA CYS A 245 -8.24 -22.14 48.15
C CYS A 245 -9.71 -21.81 48.43
N ARG A 246 -10.03 -20.53 48.70
CA ARG A 246 -11.39 -20.08 49.03
C ARG A 246 -12.39 -20.31 47.89
N ARG A 247 -11.96 -20.17 46.65
CA ARG A 247 -12.79 -20.32 45.45
C ARG A 247 -12.65 -21.68 44.78
N GLU A 248 -11.97 -22.62 45.44
CA GLU A 248 -11.82 -24.01 44.98
C GLU A 248 -11.21 -24.12 43.57
N PHE A 249 -10.24 -23.26 43.25
CA PHE A 249 -9.47 -23.40 42.02
C PHE A 249 -8.51 -24.58 42.16
N GLY A 250 -8.52 -25.47 41.17
CA GLY A 250 -7.69 -26.67 41.13
C GLY A 250 -6.23 -26.34 41.41
N HIS A 251 -5.74 -26.83 42.55
CA HIS A 251 -4.38 -26.63 43.02
C HIS A 251 -3.82 -27.95 43.54
N LYS A 252 -2.60 -28.26 43.10
CA LYS A 252 -1.77 -29.34 43.64
C LYS A 252 -0.32 -28.91 43.58
N GLU A 253 0.35 -28.89 44.73
CA GLU A 253 1.78 -28.56 44.83
C GLU A 253 2.63 -29.59 44.06
N GLU A 254 3.63 -29.10 43.32
CA GLU A 254 4.55 -29.91 42.52
C GLU A 254 5.98 -29.52 42.90
N GLU A 255 6.46 -30.02 44.05
CA GLU A 255 7.75 -29.67 44.65
C GLU A 255 8.91 -29.85 43.65
N ASP A 256 8.93 -30.98 42.94
CA ASP A 256 9.97 -31.37 41.98
C ASP A 256 9.80 -30.76 40.57
N ALA A 257 8.91 -29.78 40.40
CA ALA A 257 8.76 -29.11 39.11
C ALA A 257 10.07 -28.45 38.66
N SER A 258 10.53 -28.78 37.45
CA SER A 258 11.75 -28.21 36.88
C SER A 258 11.59 -26.70 36.67
N GLU A 259 12.44 -25.92 37.32
CA GLU A 259 12.49 -24.45 37.22
C GLU A 259 13.82 -24.00 36.59
N GLY A 260 13.79 -22.88 35.87
CA GLY A 260 14.98 -22.35 35.20
C GLY A 260 14.75 -20.99 34.56
N VAL A 261 15.55 -20.68 33.53
CA VAL A 261 15.48 -19.43 32.78
C VAL A 261 15.60 -19.75 31.29
N THR A 262 14.78 -19.12 30.46
CA THR A 262 14.93 -19.19 29.00
C THR A 262 16.19 -18.46 28.56
N THR A 263 16.97 -19.07 27.68
CA THR A 263 18.23 -18.51 27.17
C THR A 263 18.22 -18.51 25.65
N GLY A 264 19.22 -17.89 25.01
CA GLY A 264 19.43 -18.04 23.56
C GLY A 264 20.02 -19.39 23.16
N ASP A 265 20.24 -20.30 24.12
CA ASP A 265 20.80 -21.62 23.89
C ASP A 265 19.71 -22.59 23.41
N PRO A 266 19.85 -23.22 22.22
CA PRO A 266 18.92 -24.23 21.73
C PRO A 266 18.81 -25.46 22.64
N ASP A 267 19.85 -25.78 23.41
CA ASP A 267 19.90 -26.97 24.26
C ASP A 267 19.21 -26.77 25.63
N CYS A 268 18.86 -25.53 25.97
CA CYS A 268 18.12 -25.25 27.19
C CYS A 268 16.69 -25.82 27.09
N PRO A 269 16.27 -26.72 28.00
CA PRO A 269 14.97 -27.39 27.89
C PRO A 269 13.79 -26.43 28.05
N PHE A 270 14.00 -25.26 28.67
CA PHE A 270 13.00 -24.22 28.82
C PHE A 270 12.86 -23.35 27.57
N THR A 271 13.87 -23.31 26.70
CA THR A 271 13.87 -22.45 25.52
C THR A 271 12.93 -22.99 24.46
N LYS A 272 12.05 -22.11 23.95
CA LYS A 272 11.18 -22.43 22.81
C LYS A 272 11.71 -21.68 21.60
N ALA A 273 12.01 -22.43 20.53
CA ALA A 273 12.44 -21.86 19.25
C ALA A 273 11.45 -22.19 18.13
N ILE A 274 11.23 -21.24 17.22
CA ILE A 274 10.33 -21.34 16.06
C ILE A 274 11.15 -21.24 14.76
N PRO A 275 10.89 -22.05 13.71
CA PRO A 275 11.47 -21.84 12.39
C PRO A 275 11.08 -20.47 11.83
N ARG A 276 11.98 -19.82 11.08
CA ARG A 276 11.68 -18.51 10.45
C ARG A 276 10.48 -18.56 9.48
N GLU A 277 10.35 -19.65 8.72
CA GLU A 277 9.19 -19.85 7.83
C GLU A 277 7.86 -19.87 8.61
N GLU A 278 7.81 -20.62 9.73
CA GLU A 278 6.63 -20.67 10.59
C GLU A 278 6.35 -19.31 11.25
N TYR A 279 7.41 -18.57 11.63
CA TYR A 279 7.29 -17.21 12.16
C TYR A 279 6.72 -16.25 11.11
N ALA A 280 7.26 -16.27 9.89
CA ALA A 280 6.83 -15.42 8.79
C ALA A 280 5.35 -15.68 8.42
N ASN A 281 4.94 -16.94 8.42
CA ASN A 281 3.55 -17.33 8.17
C ASN A 281 2.57 -16.86 9.28
N LYS A 282 3.05 -16.66 10.52
CA LYS A 282 2.21 -16.21 11.64
C LYS A 282 2.18 -14.70 11.83
N TYR A 283 3.33 -14.04 11.69
CA TYR A 283 3.50 -12.63 12.07
C TYR A 283 4.04 -11.78 10.93
N GLY A 284 4.26 -12.33 9.74
CA GLY A 284 5.06 -11.71 8.68
C GLY A 284 6.57 -11.84 8.95
N PRO A 285 7.40 -11.57 7.93
CA PRO A 285 8.85 -11.71 7.99
C PRO A 285 9.49 -10.82 9.07
N THR A 286 10.72 -11.15 9.46
CA THR A 286 11.55 -10.39 10.42
C THR A 286 12.94 -10.13 9.85
N ILE A 287 13.84 -9.53 10.65
CA ILE A 287 15.17 -9.08 10.24
C ILE A 287 15.94 -10.13 9.43
N GLY A 288 16.44 -9.72 8.26
CA GLY A 288 17.17 -10.55 7.29
C GLY A 288 16.31 -11.41 6.37
N ASP A 289 15.01 -11.56 6.65
CA ASP A 289 14.08 -12.17 5.69
C ASP A 289 13.82 -11.20 4.54
N LYS A 290 13.47 -11.74 3.38
CA LYS A 290 13.26 -10.98 2.15
C LYS A 290 11.88 -11.21 1.57
N ILE A 291 11.37 -10.22 0.84
CA ILE A 291 10.03 -10.20 0.25
C ILE A 291 10.14 -9.80 -1.21
N ARG A 292 9.56 -10.59 -2.11
CA ARG A 292 9.37 -10.16 -3.50
C ARG A 292 8.22 -9.14 -3.59
N LEU A 293 8.43 -8.04 -4.29
CA LEU A 293 7.40 -7.02 -4.48
C LEU A 293 6.50 -7.36 -5.69
N GLY A 294 5.27 -7.82 -5.44
CA GLY A 294 4.38 -8.28 -6.50
C GLY A 294 5.00 -9.43 -7.29
N ASP A 295 4.87 -9.41 -8.61
CA ASP A 295 5.51 -10.31 -9.56
C ASP A 295 6.80 -9.73 -10.17
N THR A 296 7.35 -8.67 -9.57
CA THR A 296 8.62 -8.05 -9.99
C THR A 296 9.83 -8.89 -9.56
N ASP A 297 11.01 -8.51 -10.05
CA ASP A 297 12.30 -8.99 -9.60
C ASP A 297 12.86 -8.24 -8.39
N LEU A 298 12.13 -7.27 -7.83
CA LEU A 298 12.58 -6.51 -6.67
C LEU A 298 12.39 -7.31 -5.38
N ILE A 299 13.45 -7.36 -4.57
CA ILE A 299 13.54 -8.09 -3.32
C ILE A 299 13.82 -7.10 -2.18
N ALA A 300 12.84 -6.93 -1.29
CA ALA A 300 12.93 -6.11 -0.09
C ALA A 300 13.43 -6.94 1.10
N GLU A 301 14.54 -6.58 1.73
CA GLU A 301 15.03 -7.20 2.95
C GLU A 301 14.63 -6.40 4.20
N ILE A 302 14.17 -7.08 5.25
CA ILE A 302 13.84 -6.44 6.52
C ILE A 302 15.12 -5.97 7.23
N GLU A 303 15.31 -4.65 7.34
CA GLU A 303 16.50 -4.00 7.90
C GLU A 303 16.48 -3.98 9.42
N LYS A 304 15.29 -3.95 10.01
CA LYS A 304 15.07 -3.86 11.46
C LYS A 304 13.70 -4.40 11.84
N ASP A 305 13.62 -5.08 12.97
CA ASP A 305 12.37 -5.46 13.62
C ASP A 305 12.31 -4.86 15.04
N PHE A 306 11.16 -4.29 15.42
CA PHE A 306 10.90 -3.79 16.77
C PHE A 306 10.26 -4.84 17.69
N ALA A 307 9.83 -5.98 17.16
CA ALA A 307 9.27 -7.07 17.94
C ALA A 307 10.28 -7.63 18.96
N LEU A 308 9.75 -8.05 20.11
CA LEU A 308 10.46 -8.91 21.04
C LEU A 308 9.84 -10.30 20.93
N TYR A 309 10.60 -11.25 20.36
CA TYR A 309 10.04 -12.52 19.90
C TYR A 309 9.29 -13.27 21.02
N GLY A 310 8.02 -13.58 20.77
CA GLY A 310 7.09 -14.20 21.72
C GLY A 310 6.13 -13.23 22.42
N ASP A 311 6.26 -11.92 22.22
CA ASP A 311 5.32 -10.86 22.66
C ASP A 311 4.70 -10.12 21.44
N GLU A 312 4.55 -10.78 20.29
CA GLU A 312 3.89 -10.21 19.11
C GLU A 312 2.42 -9.86 19.39
N SER A 313 2.00 -8.68 18.95
CA SER A 313 0.64 -8.18 19.14
C SER A 313 -0.31 -8.82 18.12
N VAL A 314 -0.95 -9.94 18.46
CA VAL A 314 -1.88 -10.63 17.55
C VAL A 314 -3.31 -10.64 18.08
N PHE A 315 -4.26 -10.22 17.24
CA PHE A 315 -5.69 -10.18 17.55
C PHE A 315 -6.45 -11.45 17.09
N GLY A 316 -7.45 -11.86 17.88
CA GLY A 316 -8.35 -12.96 17.57
C GLY A 316 -8.76 -13.80 18.78
N GLY A 317 -9.65 -14.77 18.54
CA GLY A 317 -10.17 -15.68 19.57
C GLY A 317 -9.06 -16.46 20.27
N GLY A 318 -8.85 -16.18 21.55
CA GLY A 318 -7.81 -16.84 22.37
C GLY A 318 -6.38 -16.32 22.16
N LYS A 319 -6.19 -15.23 21.39
CA LYS A 319 -4.86 -14.69 21.08
C LYS A 319 -4.36 -13.68 22.13
N VAL A 320 -3.48 -12.76 21.73
CA VAL A 320 -2.69 -11.88 22.61
C VAL A 320 -3.45 -10.63 23.04
N ILE A 321 -4.06 -9.91 22.08
CA ILE A 321 -4.76 -8.64 22.35
C ILE A 321 -6.12 -8.92 23.01
N ARG A 322 -6.09 -9.06 24.34
CA ARG A 322 -7.24 -9.30 25.22
C ARG A 322 -6.99 -8.64 26.58
N ASP A 323 -8.07 -8.33 27.31
CA ASP A 323 -8.04 -7.65 28.61
C ASP A 323 -7.02 -8.25 29.59
N GLY A 324 -6.20 -7.38 30.18
CA GLY A 324 -5.13 -7.74 31.11
C GLY A 324 -3.94 -8.47 30.49
N MET A 325 -4.01 -8.81 29.20
CA MET A 325 -2.99 -9.55 28.45
C MET A 325 -2.23 -8.56 27.55
N GLY A 326 -2.29 -8.71 26.22
CA GLY A 326 -1.75 -7.72 25.29
C GLY A 326 -2.54 -6.42 25.23
N GLN A 327 -3.81 -6.42 25.67
CA GLN A 327 -4.58 -5.21 25.90
C GLN A 327 -4.40 -4.78 27.35
N SER A 328 -3.85 -3.58 27.54
CA SER A 328 -3.62 -2.99 28.85
C SER A 328 -4.92 -2.63 29.54
N SER A 329 -4.92 -2.82 30.87
CA SER A 329 -6.04 -2.50 31.76
C SER A 329 -5.46 -1.71 32.93
N GLY A 330 -5.75 -0.42 33.06
CA GLY A 330 -5.26 0.39 34.20
C GLY A 330 -4.26 1.51 33.87
N HIS A 331 -3.95 1.75 32.60
CA HIS A 331 -3.32 3.00 32.16
C HIS A 331 -4.37 4.13 32.05
N PRO A 332 -3.97 5.42 32.06
CA PRO A 332 -4.88 6.53 31.81
C PRO A 332 -5.59 6.39 30.44
N PRO A 333 -6.93 6.53 30.35
CA PRO A 333 -7.66 6.31 29.09
C PRO A 333 -7.15 7.13 27.91
N ALA A 334 -6.72 8.38 28.15
CA ALA A 334 -6.18 9.27 27.13
C ALA A 334 -4.90 8.74 26.44
N MET A 335 -4.20 7.78 27.05
CA MET A 335 -2.99 7.17 26.48
C MET A 335 -3.30 5.97 25.57
N SER A 336 -4.55 5.52 25.49
CA SER A 336 -4.92 4.45 24.55
C SER A 336 -4.72 4.95 23.13
N LEU A 337 -4.09 4.14 22.28
CA LEU A 337 -4.15 4.34 20.82
C LEU A 337 -5.61 4.27 20.35
N ASP A 338 -5.93 4.99 19.28
CA ASP A 338 -7.25 4.83 18.64
C ASP A 338 -7.27 3.56 17.79
N THR A 339 -6.20 3.34 17.04
CA THR A 339 -5.99 2.15 16.21
C THR A 339 -4.54 1.70 16.31
N VAL A 340 -4.30 0.39 16.27
CA VAL A 340 -2.97 -0.18 16.06
C VAL A 340 -2.95 -1.03 14.79
N ILE A 341 -1.95 -0.84 13.94
CA ILE A 341 -1.63 -1.78 12.85
C ILE A 341 -0.55 -2.72 13.37
N THR A 342 -0.86 -3.99 13.51
CA THR A 342 0.03 -4.96 14.15
C THR A 342 1.01 -5.57 13.17
N SER A 343 2.27 -5.76 13.56
CA SER A 343 3.26 -6.53 12.80
C SER A 343 3.37 -6.15 11.31
N ALA A 344 3.33 -4.87 10.99
CA ALA A 344 3.41 -4.37 9.62
C ALA A 344 4.85 -4.39 9.08
N VAL A 345 5.04 -4.88 7.86
CA VAL A 345 6.26 -4.59 7.10
C VAL A 345 6.13 -3.20 6.49
N ILE A 346 6.87 -2.23 7.01
CA ILE A 346 6.86 -0.85 6.51
C ILE A 346 7.89 -0.71 5.40
N ILE A 347 7.45 -0.37 4.20
CA ILE A 347 8.33 0.07 3.11
C ILE A 347 8.15 1.57 2.97
N ASP A 348 9.21 2.32 3.28
CA ASP A 348 9.25 3.78 3.22
C ASP A 348 10.64 4.23 2.73
N TYR A 349 10.79 5.46 2.26
CA TYR A 349 12.10 5.98 1.85
C TYR A 349 13.11 6.01 3.01
N THR A 350 12.63 6.07 4.26
CA THR A 350 13.44 6.05 5.48
C THR A 350 14.02 4.67 5.80
N GLY A 351 13.40 3.58 5.32
CA GLY A 351 13.81 2.22 5.66
C GLY A 351 12.78 1.16 5.31
N ILE A 352 13.21 -0.10 5.32
CA ILE A 352 12.35 -1.29 5.19
C ILE A 352 12.37 -2.03 6.53
N ILE A 353 11.35 -1.81 7.36
CA ILE A 353 11.34 -2.26 8.76
C ILE A 353 10.08 -3.06 9.10
N LYS A 354 10.13 -3.77 10.22
CA LYS A 354 9.00 -4.48 10.81
C LYS A 354 8.63 -3.82 12.14
N ALA A 355 7.38 -3.36 12.27
CA ALA A 355 6.91 -2.68 13.48
C ALA A 355 5.38 -2.72 13.61
N ASP A 356 4.89 -2.48 14.82
CA ASP A 356 3.52 -2.03 15.04
C ASP A 356 3.44 -0.52 14.75
N ILE A 357 2.33 -0.06 14.18
CA ILE A 357 2.04 1.36 13.94
C ILE A 357 0.88 1.77 14.84
N GLY A 358 1.12 2.73 15.73
CA GLY A 358 0.08 3.32 16.57
C GLY A 358 -0.49 4.59 15.94
N ILE A 359 -1.82 4.65 15.87
CA ILE A 359 -2.58 5.79 15.32
C ILE A 359 -3.36 6.45 16.47
N LYS A 360 -3.28 7.79 16.52
CA LYS A 360 -4.01 8.62 17.49
C LYS A 360 -4.42 9.93 16.83
N ASP A 361 -5.69 10.33 16.98
CA ASP A 361 -6.25 11.57 16.44
C ASP A 361 -5.99 11.73 14.92
N GLY A 362 -6.03 10.61 14.19
CA GLY A 362 -5.76 10.54 12.75
C GLY A 362 -4.29 10.70 12.33
N LEU A 363 -3.36 10.75 13.28
CA LEU A 363 -1.92 10.86 13.06
C LEU A 363 -1.21 9.55 13.38
N ILE A 364 -0.04 9.33 12.77
CA ILE A 364 0.92 8.31 13.16
C ILE A 364 1.52 8.74 14.51
N ALA A 365 1.02 8.20 15.61
CA ALA A 365 1.44 8.56 16.96
C ALA A 365 2.78 7.91 17.35
N SER A 366 3.06 6.74 16.78
CA SER A 366 4.21 5.91 17.16
C SER A 366 4.47 4.81 16.14
N ILE A 367 5.74 4.43 15.98
CA ILE A 367 6.17 3.25 15.21
C ILE A 367 7.14 2.47 16.11
N GLY A 368 6.86 1.20 16.38
CA GLY A 368 7.67 0.40 17.29
C GLY A 368 6.99 -0.87 17.77
N LYS A 369 7.03 -1.11 19.08
CA LYS A 369 6.43 -2.29 19.72
C LYS A 369 5.23 -1.87 20.56
N ALA A 370 4.04 -2.26 20.13
CA ALA A 370 2.80 -2.02 20.84
C ALA A 370 2.47 -3.12 21.84
N GLY A 371 1.45 -2.89 22.67
CA GLY A 371 0.89 -3.90 23.56
C GLY A 371 0.59 -3.36 24.95
N ASN A 372 0.89 -4.18 25.96
CA ASN A 372 0.63 -3.86 27.35
C ASN A 372 1.93 -3.79 28.16
N PRO A 373 2.32 -2.61 28.68
CA PRO A 373 3.52 -2.47 29.49
C PRO A 373 3.45 -3.23 30.82
N ASP A 374 2.27 -3.70 31.25
CA ASP A 374 2.15 -4.49 32.48
C ASP A 374 2.67 -5.92 32.35
N ILE A 375 2.74 -6.47 31.13
CA ILE A 375 3.15 -7.87 30.91
C ILE A 375 4.21 -8.04 29.80
N MET A 376 4.50 -7.00 29.03
CA MET A 376 5.45 -7.01 27.91
C MET A 376 6.59 -6.03 28.14
N ASN A 377 7.80 -6.41 27.76
CA ASN A 377 8.93 -5.50 27.73
C ASN A 377 8.86 -4.60 26.48
N GLY A 378 9.50 -3.43 26.52
CA GLY A 378 9.70 -2.57 25.35
C GLY A 378 8.47 -1.81 24.83
N VAL A 379 7.32 -1.90 25.50
CA VAL A 379 6.12 -1.12 25.14
C VAL A 379 6.29 0.31 25.65
N PHE A 380 6.42 1.29 24.75
CA PHE A 380 6.49 2.70 25.13
C PHE A 380 5.12 3.26 25.55
N PRO A 381 5.08 4.33 26.36
CA PRO A 381 3.82 4.94 26.82
C PRO A 381 2.85 5.38 25.72
N ASN A 382 3.33 5.66 24.51
CA ASN A 382 2.54 6.05 23.35
C ASN A 382 2.16 4.86 22.43
N MET A 383 2.43 3.62 22.85
CA MET A 383 2.10 2.40 22.09
C MET A 383 1.20 1.43 22.86
N ILE A 384 0.40 1.97 23.79
CA ILE A 384 -0.47 1.17 24.64
C ILE A 384 -1.74 0.79 23.87
N ILE A 385 -2.00 -0.51 23.78
CA ILE A 385 -3.27 -1.04 23.30
C ILE A 385 -4.24 -1.07 24.49
N GLY A 386 -5.28 -0.25 24.47
CA GLY A 386 -6.27 -0.15 25.53
C GLY A 386 -7.63 -0.71 25.14
N VAL A 387 -8.60 -0.54 26.04
CA VAL A 387 -10.00 -0.96 25.79
C VAL A 387 -10.67 -0.16 24.66
N ASN A 388 -10.15 1.03 24.36
CA ASN A 388 -10.65 1.93 23.30
C ASN A 388 -9.77 1.90 22.04
N THR A 389 -9.00 0.84 21.82
CA THR A 389 -8.09 0.70 20.66
C THR A 389 -8.63 -0.32 19.67
N GLU A 390 -8.82 0.09 18.42
CA GLU A 390 -9.11 -0.79 17.28
C GLU A 390 -7.84 -1.48 16.77
N VAL A 391 -7.98 -2.62 16.10
CA VAL A 391 -6.86 -3.39 15.54
C VAL A 391 -7.02 -3.58 14.03
N ILE A 392 -5.95 -3.29 13.29
CA ILE A 392 -5.76 -3.69 11.90
C ILE A 392 -4.61 -4.71 11.87
N CYS A 393 -4.89 -5.91 11.40
CA CYS A 393 -3.89 -6.97 11.25
C CYS A 393 -2.94 -6.67 10.08
N GLY A 394 -1.70 -6.31 10.36
CA GLY A 394 -0.64 -6.09 9.38
C GLY A 394 0.32 -7.28 9.22
N GLU A 395 0.15 -8.35 10.00
CA GLU A 395 0.95 -9.56 9.88
C GLU A 395 0.89 -10.15 8.45
N GLY A 396 2.07 -10.33 7.83
CA GLY A 396 2.19 -10.82 6.46
C GLY A 396 1.87 -9.77 5.38
N LEU A 397 1.55 -8.53 5.75
CA LEU A 397 1.22 -7.43 4.85
C LEU A 397 2.32 -6.36 4.85
N ILE A 398 2.39 -5.65 3.73
CA ILE A 398 3.23 -4.46 3.59
C ILE A 398 2.38 -3.21 3.83
N VAL A 399 2.93 -2.23 4.55
CA VAL A 399 2.36 -0.90 4.73
C VAL A 399 3.28 0.13 4.09
N THR A 400 2.71 1.00 3.27
CA THR A 400 3.38 2.17 2.70
C THR A 400 2.66 3.45 3.10
N ALA A 401 3.30 4.60 2.89
CA ALA A 401 2.56 5.85 2.81
C ALA A 401 1.59 5.82 1.63
N GLY A 402 0.48 6.55 1.74
CA GLY A 402 -0.40 6.80 0.61
C GLY A 402 0.32 7.59 -0.49
N GLY A 403 0.10 7.20 -1.73
CA GLY A 403 0.70 7.86 -2.89
C GLY A 403 0.27 9.32 -3.00
N ILE A 404 1.15 10.13 -3.56
CA ILE A 404 0.94 11.56 -3.82
C ILE A 404 1.18 11.80 -5.31
N ASP A 405 0.10 12.04 -6.03
CA ASP A 405 0.17 12.43 -7.43
C ASP A 405 0.13 13.94 -7.54
N CYS A 406 1.22 14.54 -7.99
CA CYS A 406 1.36 15.98 -8.10
C CYS A 406 1.33 16.51 -9.54
N HIS A 407 0.76 15.77 -10.49
CA HIS A 407 0.43 16.27 -11.83
C HIS A 407 -1.00 15.84 -12.25
N VAL A 408 -2.00 16.27 -11.48
CA VAL A 408 -3.41 15.85 -11.69
C VAL A 408 -4.21 16.90 -12.45
N HIS A 409 -4.78 16.51 -13.59
CA HIS A 409 -5.81 17.30 -14.26
C HIS A 409 -7.19 16.93 -13.70
N TYR A 410 -7.87 17.89 -13.06
CA TYR A 410 -9.24 17.68 -12.54
C TYR A 410 -10.29 17.76 -13.67
N ILE A 411 -10.24 16.79 -14.59
CA ILE A 411 -11.12 16.68 -15.77
C ILE A 411 -12.47 16.07 -15.40
N CYS A 412 -12.48 15.03 -14.56
CA CYS A 412 -13.70 14.42 -14.04
C CYS A 412 -13.50 13.91 -12.61
N PRO A 413 -14.57 13.78 -11.80
CA PRO A 413 -14.45 13.27 -10.44
C PRO A 413 -14.13 11.77 -10.37
N GLN A 414 -14.46 10.99 -11.41
CA GLN A 414 -14.21 9.54 -11.43
C GLN A 414 -12.72 9.19 -11.34
N SER A 415 -11.83 10.08 -11.82
CA SER A 415 -10.40 9.88 -11.68
C SER A 415 -9.96 9.83 -10.21
N LEU A 416 -10.70 10.47 -9.30
CA LEU A 416 -10.39 10.47 -7.87
C LEU A 416 -10.68 9.12 -7.22
N ASP A 417 -11.71 8.40 -7.68
CA ASP A 417 -11.99 7.03 -7.27
C ASP A 417 -10.85 6.10 -7.72
N GLU A 418 -10.33 6.28 -8.93
CA GLU A 418 -9.19 5.50 -9.44
C GLU A 418 -7.85 5.85 -8.78
N ALA A 419 -7.69 7.11 -8.36
CA ALA A 419 -6.55 7.51 -7.56
C ALA A 419 -6.57 6.77 -6.22
N ILE A 420 -7.65 6.88 -5.45
CA ILE A 420 -7.70 6.27 -4.12
C ILE A 420 -7.78 4.75 -4.16
N SER A 421 -8.45 4.15 -5.14
CA SER A 421 -8.49 2.70 -5.30
C SER A 421 -7.12 2.09 -5.63
N SER A 422 -6.22 2.85 -6.28
CA SER A 422 -4.84 2.45 -6.54
C SER A 422 -3.86 2.71 -5.38
N GLY A 423 -4.29 3.42 -4.34
CA GLY A 423 -3.46 3.76 -3.16
C GLY A 423 -2.97 5.21 -3.10
N ILE A 424 -3.44 6.11 -3.97
CA ILE A 424 -3.14 7.55 -3.89
C ILE A 424 -4.07 8.21 -2.86
N THR A 425 -3.51 8.99 -1.94
CA THR A 425 -4.27 9.69 -0.88
C THR A 425 -4.15 11.20 -0.94
N THR A 426 -3.26 11.72 -1.80
CA THR A 426 -3.08 13.15 -2.05
C THR A 426 -2.98 13.41 -3.54
N VAL A 427 -3.75 14.39 -4.02
CA VAL A 427 -3.72 14.84 -5.41
C VAL A 427 -3.41 16.33 -5.47
N VAL A 428 -2.45 16.71 -6.31
CA VAL A 428 -2.05 18.10 -6.57
C VAL A 428 -2.05 18.35 -8.07
N GLY A 429 -2.70 19.44 -8.48
CA GLY A 429 -2.76 19.86 -9.87
C GLY A 429 -3.87 20.89 -10.07
N GLY A 430 -4.51 20.94 -11.23
CA GLY A 430 -5.52 21.98 -11.50
C GLY A 430 -6.56 21.55 -12.52
N GLY A 431 -7.73 22.17 -12.47
CA GLY A 431 -8.81 21.86 -13.39
C GLY A 431 -10.16 22.32 -12.87
N THR A 432 -11.16 22.29 -13.75
CA THR A 432 -12.52 22.80 -13.50
C THR A 432 -13.59 21.89 -14.08
N GLY A 433 -13.28 20.60 -14.28
CA GLY A 433 -14.06 19.68 -15.10
C GLY A 433 -13.55 19.60 -16.54
N PRO A 434 -14.33 19.03 -17.48
CA PRO A 434 -13.84 18.63 -18.81
C PRO A 434 -13.78 19.79 -19.82
N THR A 435 -13.33 20.97 -19.39
CA THR A 435 -13.09 22.11 -20.29
C THR A 435 -11.81 21.90 -21.10
N ASP A 436 -11.71 22.51 -22.28
CA ASP A 436 -10.50 22.41 -23.11
C ASP A 436 -9.24 22.85 -22.33
N GLY A 437 -9.35 23.92 -21.54
CA GLY A 437 -8.24 24.39 -20.70
C GLY A 437 -7.80 23.39 -19.63
N SER A 438 -8.72 22.68 -18.98
CA SER A 438 -8.41 21.67 -17.97
C SER A 438 -7.99 20.33 -18.58
N ARG A 439 -8.46 20.02 -19.80
CA ARG A 439 -7.99 18.86 -20.59
C ARG A 439 -6.56 19.03 -21.08
N ALA A 440 -6.11 20.27 -21.27
CA ALA A 440 -4.76 20.59 -21.69
C ALA A 440 -3.82 20.95 -20.53
N THR A 441 -4.32 21.59 -19.46
CA THR A 441 -3.46 22.20 -18.44
C THR A 441 -3.96 21.98 -17.02
N THR A 442 -3.04 21.77 -16.08
CA THR A 442 -3.27 21.76 -14.62
C THR A 442 -3.51 23.16 -14.05
N CYS A 443 -4.54 23.84 -14.54
CA CYS A 443 -4.92 25.18 -14.10
C CYS A 443 -6.37 25.21 -13.58
N THR A 444 -6.56 25.80 -12.41
CA THR A 444 -7.85 26.24 -11.87
C THR A 444 -7.88 27.77 -11.95
N PRO A 445 -8.36 28.37 -13.07
CA PRO A 445 -7.96 29.73 -13.44
C PRO A 445 -8.58 30.86 -12.61
N ALA A 446 -9.89 30.81 -12.35
CA ALA A 446 -10.60 31.92 -11.71
C ALA A 446 -10.80 31.71 -10.20
N PRO A 447 -10.79 32.77 -9.37
CA PRO A 447 -11.11 32.68 -7.94
C PRO A 447 -12.44 31.98 -7.63
N THR A 448 -13.46 32.20 -8.48
CA THR A 448 -14.76 31.54 -8.35
C THR A 448 -14.67 30.03 -8.58
N GLN A 449 -13.86 29.59 -9.54
CA GLN A 449 -13.61 28.17 -9.80
C GLN A 449 -12.77 27.54 -8.69
N MET A 450 -11.76 28.25 -8.18
CA MET A 450 -10.98 27.81 -7.01
C MET A 450 -11.89 27.52 -5.81
N LYS A 451 -12.78 28.45 -5.49
CA LYS A 451 -13.80 28.26 -4.46
C LYS A 451 -14.67 27.02 -4.73
N LEU A 452 -15.19 26.88 -5.94
CA LEU A 452 -16.06 25.77 -6.30
C LEU A 452 -15.35 24.41 -6.26
N MET A 453 -14.09 24.33 -6.70
CA MET A 453 -13.32 23.08 -6.65
C MET A 453 -13.00 22.67 -5.22
N LEU A 454 -12.62 23.63 -4.35
CA LEU A 454 -12.45 23.39 -2.91
C LEU A 454 -13.75 22.90 -2.25
N GLN A 455 -14.90 23.49 -2.61
CA GLN A 455 -16.21 23.05 -2.11
C GLN A 455 -16.59 21.68 -2.66
N SER A 456 -16.32 21.41 -3.94
CA SER A 456 -16.69 20.17 -4.62
C SER A 456 -15.95 18.95 -4.08
N THR A 457 -14.74 19.14 -3.55
CA THR A 457 -13.91 18.04 -3.02
C THR A 457 -13.86 18.01 -1.49
N ASP A 458 -14.66 18.81 -0.79
CA ASP A 458 -14.64 18.97 0.67
C ASP A 458 -14.96 17.66 1.41
N ASP A 459 -15.84 16.83 0.85
CA ASP A 459 -16.28 15.56 1.47
C ASP A 459 -15.48 14.34 0.98
N ILE A 460 -14.63 14.49 -0.05
CA ILE A 460 -13.86 13.38 -0.64
C ILE A 460 -12.66 13.04 0.27
N PRO A 461 -12.39 11.77 0.63
CA PRO A 461 -11.30 11.38 1.54
C PRO A 461 -9.92 11.35 0.85
N LEU A 462 -9.56 12.43 0.18
CA LEU A 462 -8.19 12.70 -0.28
C LEU A 462 -7.76 14.08 0.20
N ASN A 463 -6.45 14.27 0.32
CA ASN A 463 -5.88 15.61 0.42
C ASN A 463 -5.81 16.24 -0.97
N PHE A 464 -6.11 17.53 -1.07
CA PHE A 464 -6.16 18.26 -2.34
C PHE A 464 -5.25 19.47 -2.34
N GLY A 465 -4.50 19.67 -3.42
CA GLY A 465 -3.86 20.92 -3.78
C GLY A 465 -4.31 21.37 -5.16
N PHE A 466 -4.74 22.64 -5.28
CA PHE A 466 -5.14 23.24 -6.54
C PHE A 466 -4.13 24.28 -7.00
N THR A 467 -3.73 24.22 -8.28
CA THR A 467 -2.81 25.16 -8.92
C THR A 467 -3.58 26.16 -9.79
N GLY A 468 -3.19 27.43 -9.70
CA GLY A 468 -3.68 28.49 -10.58
C GLY A 468 -2.92 28.53 -11.91
N LYS A 469 -3.36 29.39 -12.83
CA LYS A 469 -2.63 29.66 -14.07
C LYS A 469 -1.50 30.66 -13.80
N GLY A 470 -0.26 30.25 -14.02
CA GLY A 470 0.93 31.09 -13.86
C GLY A 470 1.37 31.80 -15.15
N SER A 471 0.85 31.41 -16.31
CA SER A 471 1.16 32.01 -17.61
C SER A 471 0.52 33.39 -17.78
N GLY A 472 1.14 34.41 -17.18
CA GLY A 472 0.81 35.82 -17.35
C GLY A 472 2.04 36.68 -17.09
N SER A 473 2.23 37.75 -17.86
CA SER A 473 3.40 38.64 -17.75
C SER A 473 3.26 39.75 -16.70
N HIS A 474 2.12 39.80 -15.99
CA HIS A 474 1.85 40.74 -14.90
C HIS A 474 1.39 39.99 -13.64
N PRO A 475 1.72 40.48 -12.44
CA PRO A 475 1.52 39.73 -11.20
C PRO A 475 0.10 39.82 -10.64
N ASP A 476 -0.72 40.78 -11.08
CA ASP A 476 -1.99 41.13 -10.44
C ASP A 476 -2.96 39.94 -10.33
N GLU A 477 -3.22 39.24 -11.43
CA GLU A 477 -4.12 38.09 -11.44
C GLU A 477 -3.55 36.86 -10.72
N LEU A 478 -2.23 36.70 -10.73
CA LEU A 478 -1.55 35.63 -9.98
C LEU A 478 -1.77 35.83 -8.48
N HIS A 479 -1.66 37.06 -7.97
CA HIS A 479 -1.97 37.34 -6.57
C HIS A 479 -3.42 37.00 -6.19
N GLU A 480 -4.38 37.27 -7.07
CA GLU A 480 -5.79 36.99 -6.79
C GLU A 480 -6.09 35.49 -6.74
N ILE A 481 -5.56 34.68 -7.68
CA ILE A 481 -5.81 33.23 -7.65
C ILE A 481 -5.11 32.54 -6.47
N ILE A 482 -3.94 33.04 -6.06
CA ILE A 482 -3.22 32.57 -4.87
C ILE A 482 -4.04 32.85 -3.60
N LYS A 483 -4.51 34.09 -3.44
CA LYS A 483 -5.41 34.48 -2.33
C LYS A 483 -6.70 33.68 -2.31
N ALA A 484 -7.20 33.29 -3.48
CA ALA A 484 -8.43 32.52 -3.60
C ALA A 484 -8.28 31.06 -3.14
N GLY A 485 -7.06 30.52 -3.03
CA GLY A 485 -6.84 29.16 -2.56
C GLY A 485 -5.74 28.39 -3.29
N ALA A 486 -5.17 28.91 -4.39
CA ALA A 486 -4.12 28.18 -5.08
C ALA A 486 -2.90 27.97 -4.18
N MET A 487 -2.39 26.73 -4.12
CA MET A 487 -1.17 26.37 -3.39
C MET A 487 0.08 26.33 -4.29
N GLY A 488 -0.10 26.57 -5.59
CA GLY A 488 0.94 26.61 -6.59
C GLY A 488 0.41 27.21 -7.89
N LEU A 489 1.29 27.37 -8.89
CA LEU A 489 0.93 27.87 -10.21
C LEU A 489 1.49 26.96 -11.30
N LYS A 490 0.73 26.76 -12.39
CA LYS A 490 1.19 26.07 -13.60
C LYS A 490 1.52 27.09 -14.70
N LEU A 491 2.76 27.07 -15.18
CA LEU A 491 3.17 27.64 -16.46
C LEU A 491 2.98 26.58 -17.55
N HIS A 492 2.32 26.93 -18.66
CA HIS A 492 2.02 26.00 -19.74
C HIS A 492 2.19 26.64 -21.11
N GLU A 493 2.71 25.89 -22.09
CA GLU A 493 2.89 26.40 -23.46
C GLU A 493 1.57 26.82 -24.11
N ASP A 494 0.49 26.06 -23.91
CA ASP A 494 -0.87 26.37 -24.38
C ASP A 494 -1.43 27.71 -23.87
N TRP A 495 -0.89 28.23 -22.76
CA TRP A 495 -1.21 29.57 -22.25
C TRP A 495 -0.08 30.59 -22.48
N GLY A 496 1.00 30.19 -23.14
CA GLY A 496 2.25 30.93 -23.28
C GLY A 496 3.22 30.60 -22.14
N CYS A 497 4.30 29.89 -22.46
CA CYS A 497 5.40 29.60 -21.54
C CYS A 497 6.66 30.41 -21.88
N THR A 498 6.48 31.72 -22.00
CA THR A 498 7.53 32.64 -22.45
C THR A 498 8.44 33.08 -21.29
N PRO A 499 9.68 33.53 -21.56
CA PRO A 499 10.58 34.05 -20.52
C PRO A 499 9.97 35.12 -19.63
N ALA A 500 9.13 36.01 -20.18
CA ALA A 500 8.45 37.05 -19.41
C ALA A 500 7.42 36.48 -18.42
N ALA A 501 6.62 35.50 -18.84
CA ALA A 501 5.67 34.83 -17.96
C ALA A 501 6.39 33.97 -16.89
N ILE A 502 7.47 33.30 -17.28
CA ILE A 502 8.32 32.52 -16.36
C ILE A 502 8.89 33.41 -15.25
N ASP A 503 9.52 34.52 -15.62
CA ASP A 503 10.14 35.45 -14.65
C ASP A 503 9.10 36.05 -13.69
N ASN A 504 7.97 36.53 -14.23
CA ASN A 504 6.89 37.09 -13.42
C ASN A 504 6.30 36.05 -12.46
N CYS A 505 5.98 34.85 -12.95
CA CYS A 505 5.40 33.79 -12.13
C CYS A 505 6.34 33.37 -10.99
N LEU A 506 7.63 33.20 -11.27
CA LEU A 506 8.62 32.90 -10.25
C LEU A 506 8.80 34.06 -9.26
N ALA A 507 8.78 35.31 -9.71
CA ALA A 507 8.83 36.47 -8.81
C ALA A 507 7.63 36.53 -7.86
N VAL A 508 6.42 36.18 -8.33
CA VAL A 508 5.24 36.04 -7.47
C VAL A 508 5.40 34.86 -6.51
N ALA A 509 5.95 33.73 -6.97
CA ALA A 509 6.16 32.57 -6.13
C ALA A 509 7.12 32.83 -4.96
N GLU A 510 8.20 33.60 -5.18
CA GLU A 510 9.10 34.06 -4.11
C GLU A 510 8.36 34.83 -3.02
N GLN A 511 7.33 35.60 -3.36
CA GLN A 511 6.57 36.41 -2.41
C GLN A 511 5.57 35.57 -1.58
N HIS A 512 5.01 34.51 -2.17
CA HIS A 512 3.91 33.73 -1.59
C HIS A 512 4.33 32.37 -1.02
N ASP A 513 5.60 32.00 -1.17
CA ASP A 513 6.15 30.69 -0.75
C ASP A 513 5.35 29.50 -1.31
N ILE A 514 5.09 29.55 -2.62
CA ILE A 514 4.40 28.50 -3.36
C ILE A 514 5.29 27.90 -4.44
N GLN A 515 4.96 26.68 -4.89
CA GLN A 515 5.68 26.05 -5.98
C GLN A 515 5.18 26.55 -7.34
N VAL A 516 6.09 26.62 -8.31
CA VAL A 516 5.77 26.83 -9.73
C VAL A 516 6.06 25.54 -10.48
N ASN A 517 5.03 25.02 -11.13
CA ASN A 517 5.10 23.85 -11.99
C ASN A 517 5.15 24.32 -13.44
N ILE A 518 6.01 23.73 -14.28
CA ILE A 518 6.20 24.21 -15.65
C ILE A 518 6.12 23.08 -16.68
N HIS A 519 5.39 23.37 -17.74
CA HIS A 519 5.46 22.73 -19.05
C HIS A 519 6.02 23.77 -20.03
N THR A 520 7.23 23.53 -20.55
CA THR A 520 7.99 24.55 -21.28
C THR A 520 7.56 24.67 -22.75
N ASP A 521 8.11 25.65 -23.46
CA ASP A 521 7.82 25.95 -24.87
C ASP A 521 8.37 24.86 -25.83
N THR A 522 7.55 23.87 -26.20
CA THR A 522 7.95 22.76 -27.08
C THR A 522 8.40 23.24 -28.44
N VAL A 523 7.69 24.23 -28.99
CA VAL A 523 7.91 24.76 -30.33
C VAL A 523 9.12 25.69 -30.40
N ASN A 524 9.75 26.00 -29.26
CA ASN A 524 10.89 26.90 -29.14
C ASN A 524 10.59 28.31 -29.71
N GLU A 525 9.35 28.77 -29.60
CA GLU A 525 8.89 30.03 -30.20
C GLU A 525 9.58 31.24 -29.58
N SER A 526 9.71 31.26 -28.24
CA SER A 526 10.37 32.35 -27.52
C SER A 526 11.86 32.12 -27.28
N GLY A 527 12.36 30.91 -27.58
CA GLY A 527 13.75 30.50 -27.40
C GLY A 527 13.90 29.02 -27.08
N PHE A 528 15.13 28.53 -27.11
CA PHE A 528 15.49 27.15 -26.71
C PHE A 528 15.56 26.97 -25.19
N VAL A 529 15.78 25.72 -24.75
CA VAL A 529 15.79 25.33 -23.33
C VAL A 529 16.74 26.19 -22.47
N GLU A 530 17.89 26.61 -22.97
CA GLU A 530 18.84 27.47 -22.24
C GLU A 530 18.27 28.86 -21.94
N HIS A 531 17.35 29.38 -22.77
CA HIS A 531 16.69 30.66 -22.54
C HIS A 531 15.63 30.54 -21.44
N THR A 532 14.89 29.44 -21.42
CA THR A 532 13.96 29.09 -20.33
C THR A 532 14.70 28.87 -19.01
N ILE A 533 15.83 28.15 -19.03
CA ILE A 533 16.70 27.98 -17.86
C ILE A 533 17.23 29.33 -17.36
N ALA A 534 17.65 30.21 -18.28
CA ALA A 534 18.07 31.57 -17.92
C ALA A 534 16.93 32.37 -17.27
N ALA A 535 15.70 32.24 -17.77
CA ALA A 535 14.52 32.90 -17.20
C ALA A 535 14.17 32.39 -15.78
N PHE A 536 14.57 31.17 -15.42
CA PHE A 536 14.45 30.72 -14.02
C PHE A 536 15.28 31.57 -13.06
N ASN A 537 16.41 32.12 -13.53
CA ASN A 537 17.32 32.95 -12.74
C ASN A 537 17.73 32.27 -11.42
N GLY A 538 18.00 30.97 -11.46
CA GLY A 538 18.39 30.16 -10.30
C GLY A 538 17.28 29.92 -9.25
N ARG A 539 16.05 30.39 -9.46
CA ARG A 539 14.92 30.19 -8.55
C ARG A 539 14.37 28.77 -8.64
N THR A 540 13.82 28.26 -7.53
CA THR A 540 13.22 26.93 -7.49
C THR A 540 12.04 26.82 -8.45
N ILE A 541 12.03 25.75 -9.25
CA ILE A 541 10.92 25.41 -10.15
C ILE A 541 10.77 23.88 -10.29
N HIS A 542 9.54 23.40 -10.42
CA HIS A 542 9.22 22.01 -10.69
C HIS A 542 8.93 21.82 -12.19
N THR A 543 9.84 21.14 -12.90
CA THR A 543 9.61 20.76 -14.30
C THR A 543 8.77 19.49 -14.38
N TYR A 544 7.57 19.59 -14.93
CA TYR A 544 6.76 18.43 -15.26
C TYR A 544 7.32 17.69 -16.48
N HIS A 545 6.98 16.40 -16.60
CA HIS A 545 7.35 15.48 -17.69
C HIS A 545 8.69 15.83 -18.34
N SER A 546 9.74 15.85 -17.50
CA SER A 546 11.03 16.46 -17.81
C SER A 546 11.75 15.78 -18.98
N GLU A 547 11.36 14.57 -19.35
CA GLU A 547 11.81 13.90 -20.57
C GLU A 547 11.32 14.59 -21.84
N GLY A 548 10.07 15.07 -21.85
CA GLY A 548 9.52 15.94 -22.88
C GLY A 548 8.43 15.38 -23.77
N ALA A 549 8.09 14.08 -23.75
CA ALA A 549 6.97 13.53 -24.52
C ALA A 549 5.63 14.14 -24.08
N GLY A 550 5.44 14.28 -22.76
CA GLY A 550 4.33 15.03 -22.17
C GLY A 550 4.36 16.52 -22.50
N GLY A 551 5.52 17.07 -22.89
CA GLY A 551 5.72 18.40 -23.45
C GLY A 551 6.92 19.16 -22.91
N GLY A 552 7.46 20.05 -23.73
CA GLY A 552 8.63 20.86 -23.43
C GLY A 552 9.61 20.94 -24.59
N HIS A 553 10.60 21.83 -24.47
CA HIS A 553 11.55 22.19 -25.53
C HIS A 553 12.04 20.96 -26.32
N ALA A 554 11.68 20.90 -27.60
CA ALA A 554 12.09 19.81 -28.46
C ALA A 554 13.51 20.05 -29.02
N PRO A 555 14.43 19.07 -28.96
CA PRO A 555 14.31 17.73 -28.36
C PRO A 555 14.89 17.61 -26.94
N ASP A 556 15.35 18.71 -26.32
CA ASP A 556 16.37 18.68 -25.27
C ASP A 556 15.94 19.23 -23.90
N ILE A 557 14.63 19.34 -23.64
CA ILE A 557 14.10 19.71 -22.32
C ILE A 557 14.68 18.87 -21.17
N ILE A 558 15.02 17.60 -21.42
CA ILE A 558 15.62 16.69 -20.43
C ILE A 558 16.91 17.21 -19.77
N LYS A 559 17.60 18.17 -20.41
CA LYS A 559 18.75 18.91 -19.82
C LYS A 559 18.41 19.59 -18.50
N VAL A 560 17.14 19.90 -18.21
CA VAL A 560 16.75 20.50 -16.93
C VAL A 560 17.05 19.60 -15.72
N CYS A 561 17.19 18.28 -15.94
CA CYS A 561 17.57 17.34 -14.88
C CYS A 561 18.99 17.56 -14.33
N SER A 562 19.83 18.32 -15.05
CA SER A 562 21.17 18.76 -14.62
C SER A 562 21.14 20.04 -13.76
N MET A 563 20.00 20.73 -13.67
CA MET A 563 19.93 22.04 -13.04
C MET A 563 19.67 21.93 -11.54
N LYS A 564 20.50 22.59 -10.73
CA LYS A 564 20.43 22.52 -9.26
C LYS A 564 19.10 23.03 -8.69
N ASN A 565 18.54 24.09 -9.27
CA ASN A 565 17.29 24.71 -8.84
C ASN A 565 16.02 24.05 -9.43
N VAL A 566 16.18 23.02 -10.26
CA VAL A 566 15.06 22.29 -10.86
C VAL A 566 14.72 21.06 -10.03
N LEU A 567 13.43 20.82 -9.84
CA LEU A 567 12.88 19.65 -9.17
C LEU A 567 12.15 18.78 -10.22
N PRO A 568 12.85 17.88 -10.94
CA PRO A 568 12.28 17.23 -12.13
C PRO A 568 11.35 16.07 -11.77
N SER A 569 10.18 16.03 -12.44
CA SER A 569 9.27 14.87 -12.46
C SER A 569 9.07 14.31 -13.86
N SER A 570 8.61 13.06 -13.90
CA SER A 570 8.06 12.40 -15.09
C SER A 570 6.57 12.16 -14.95
N THR A 571 5.92 11.94 -16.08
CA THR A 571 4.55 11.43 -16.16
C THR A 571 4.59 9.95 -16.53
N ASN A 572 3.51 9.20 -16.29
CA ASN A 572 3.63 7.74 -16.20
C ASN A 572 3.49 6.97 -17.51
N THR A 573 2.98 7.59 -18.58
CA THR A 573 2.75 6.87 -19.84
C THR A 573 4.05 6.44 -20.53
N THR A 574 5.15 7.17 -20.34
CA THR A 574 6.47 6.79 -20.85
C THR A 574 7.20 5.77 -19.97
N ARG A 575 6.59 5.31 -18.87
CA ARG A 575 7.27 4.60 -17.79
C ARG A 575 6.93 3.10 -17.77
N PRO A 576 7.92 2.22 -18.02
CA PRO A 576 9.20 2.47 -18.71
C PRO A 576 9.06 2.46 -20.24
N LEU A 577 10.18 2.60 -20.97
CA LEU A 577 10.21 2.35 -22.42
C LEU A 577 9.87 0.89 -22.72
N THR A 578 8.77 0.68 -23.44
CA THR A 578 8.29 -0.62 -23.95
C THR A 578 8.14 -0.62 -25.46
N SER A 579 7.92 -1.81 -26.04
CA SER A 579 7.74 -1.99 -27.49
C SER A 579 6.61 -1.16 -28.11
N ASN A 580 5.60 -0.75 -27.33
CA ASN A 580 4.46 0.04 -27.84
C ASN A 580 4.52 1.52 -27.49
N THR A 581 5.48 1.95 -26.65
CA THR A 581 5.49 3.30 -26.08
C THR A 581 5.58 4.38 -27.16
N VAL A 582 6.49 4.24 -28.13
CA VAL A 582 6.67 5.27 -29.18
C VAL A 582 5.43 5.41 -30.06
N ASP A 583 4.89 4.29 -30.53
CA ASP A 583 3.70 4.28 -31.39
C ASP A 583 2.46 4.81 -30.65
N GLU A 584 2.26 4.40 -29.39
CA GLU A 584 1.17 4.90 -28.55
C GLU A 584 1.26 6.42 -28.35
N HIS A 585 2.43 6.93 -27.96
CA HIS A 585 2.61 8.36 -27.65
C HIS A 585 2.48 9.25 -28.88
N LEU A 586 2.96 8.79 -30.03
CA LEU A 586 2.84 9.58 -31.26
C LEU A 586 1.36 9.85 -31.57
N ASP A 587 0.52 8.82 -31.53
CA ASP A 587 -0.92 8.98 -31.75
C ASP A 587 -1.62 9.75 -30.64
N MET A 588 -1.29 9.45 -29.38
CA MET A 588 -1.87 10.14 -28.23
C MET A 588 -1.62 11.64 -28.30
N LEU A 589 -0.39 12.05 -28.64
CA LEU A 589 -0.02 13.45 -28.80
C LEU A 589 -0.79 14.12 -29.93
N MET A 590 -0.89 13.45 -31.09
CA MET A 590 -1.63 13.99 -32.23
C MET A 590 -3.11 14.19 -31.93
N VAL A 591 -3.73 13.26 -31.19
CA VAL A 591 -5.13 13.40 -30.74
C VAL A 591 -5.28 14.53 -29.72
N CYS A 592 -4.40 14.60 -28.71
CA CYS A 592 -4.45 15.62 -27.66
C CYS A 592 -4.30 17.04 -28.21
N HIS A 593 -3.37 17.26 -29.15
CA HIS A 593 -3.11 18.58 -29.75
C HIS A 593 -3.89 18.84 -31.04
N LYS A 594 -4.84 17.98 -31.43
CA LYS A 594 -5.64 18.09 -32.66
C LYS A 594 -4.77 18.27 -33.92
N LEU A 595 -3.65 17.57 -33.97
CA LEU A 595 -2.72 17.57 -35.09
C LEU A 595 -3.24 16.69 -36.23
N ASN A 596 -2.86 17.01 -37.47
CA ASN A 596 -3.22 16.27 -38.66
C ASN A 596 -2.01 15.55 -39.26
N ARG A 597 -2.10 14.21 -39.38
CA ARG A 597 -1.06 13.36 -40.01
C ARG A 597 -0.74 13.72 -41.46
N GLU A 598 -1.67 14.35 -42.17
CA GLU A 598 -1.47 14.78 -43.55
C GLU A 598 -0.74 16.12 -43.67
N ILE A 599 -0.57 16.85 -42.56
CA ILE A 599 0.19 18.11 -42.51
C ILE A 599 1.63 17.78 -42.10
N PRO A 600 2.62 17.99 -42.99
CA PRO A 600 4.02 17.68 -42.69
C PRO A 600 4.56 18.36 -41.43
N GLU A 601 4.15 19.60 -41.18
CA GLU A 601 4.55 20.39 -40.02
C GLU A 601 4.01 19.80 -38.70
N ASP A 602 2.78 19.33 -38.70
CA ASP A 602 2.14 18.68 -37.55
C ASP A 602 2.80 17.34 -37.22
N LEU A 603 3.10 16.55 -38.26
CA LEU A 603 3.84 15.30 -38.09
C LEU A 603 5.28 15.57 -37.61
N ALA A 604 5.95 16.58 -38.16
CA ALA A 604 7.28 16.98 -37.73
C ALA A 604 7.28 17.44 -36.26
N PHE A 605 6.28 18.22 -35.84
CA PHE A 605 6.09 18.59 -34.43
C PHE A 605 5.92 17.35 -33.54
N ALA A 606 5.02 16.43 -33.92
CA ALA A 606 4.78 15.21 -33.15
C ALA A 606 6.02 14.33 -33.04
N SER A 607 6.72 14.08 -34.15
CA SER A 607 7.97 13.31 -34.19
C SER A 607 9.14 14.00 -33.49
N SER A 608 9.14 15.33 -33.40
CA SER A 608 10.15 16.05 -32.61
C SER A 608 9.93 15.91 -31.10
N ARG A 609 8.70 15.62 -30.68
CA ARG A 609 8.28 15.53 -29.27
C ARG A 609 8.34 14.11 -28.71
N VAL A 610 7.94 13.11 -29.49
CA VAL A 610 7.98 11.69 -29.08
C VAL A 610 9.28 11.07 -29.58
N ARG A 611 10.23 10.84 -28.68
CA ARG A 611 11.59 10.41 -29.04
C ARG A 611 12.00 9.21 -28.18
N GLU A 612 12.26 8.09 -28.83
CA GLU A 612 12.72 6.86 -28.16
C GLU A 612 13.98 7.10 -27.33
N GLN A 613 14.91 7.91 -27.84
CA GLN A 613 16.21 8.17 -27.22
C GLN A 613 16.08 8.90 -25.88
N THR A 614 15.19 9.89 -25.77
CA THR A 614 14.98 10.62 -24.52
C THR A 614 14.14 9.81 -23.54
N ILE A 615 13.17 9.01 -24.00
CA ILE A 615 12.41 8.08 -23.16
C ILE A 615 13.33 6.98 -22.59
N ALA A 616 14.26 6.45 -23.39
CA ALA A 616 15.27 5.51 -22.92
C ALA A 616 16.21 6.14 -21.87
N ALA A 617 16.59 7.39 -22.07
CA ALA A 617 17.39 8.13 -21.09
C ALA A 617 16.61 8.42 -19.80
N GLU A 618 15.31 8.65 -19.89
CA GLU A 618 14.42 8.86 -18.73
C GLU A 618 14.41 7.65 -17.79
N ASP A 619 14.37 6.42 -18.32
CA ASP A 619 14.48 5.19 -17.53
C ASP A 619 15.73 5.21 -16.63
N ILE A 620 16.88 5.49 -17.25
CA ILE A 620 18.18 5.50 -16.58
C ILE A 620 18.28 6.68 -15.59
N LEU A 621 17.78 7.86 -15.98
CA LEU A 621 17.74 9.04 -15.11
C LEU A 621 16.87 8.80 -13.87
N HIS A 622 15.77 8.05 -13.97
CA HIS A 622 15.04 7.63 -12.78
C HIS A 622 15.90 6.73 -11.89
N ASP A 623 16.58 5.75 -12.47
CA ASP A 623 17.33 4.75 -11.73
C ASP A 623 18.53 5.35 -10.99
N ILE A 624 19.23 6.32 -11.59
CA ILE A 624 20.35 7.02 -10.93
C ILE A 624 19.90 8.17 -10.01
N GLY A 625 18.60 8.48 -9.94
CA GLY A 625 18.09 9.60 -9.15
C GLY A 625 18.30 10.97 -9.80
N GLY A 626 18.46 11.01 -11.13
CA GLY A 626 18.46 12.22 -11.96
C GLY A 626 17.05 12.78 -12.20
N ILE A 627 16.00 11.95 -12.12
CA ILE A 627 14.60 12.39 -12.02
C ILE A 627 14.03 11.95 -10.67
N SER A 628 13.20 12.80 -10.06
CA SER A 628 12.93 12.73 -8.63
C SER A 628 11.51 12.35 -8.26
N ILE A 629 10.58 12.49 -9.21
CA ILE A 629 9.16 12.29 -9.01
C ILE A 629 8.58 11.55 -10.21
N ILE A 630 7.62 10.67 -9.95
CA ILE A 630 6.71 10.09 -10.95
C ILE A 630 5.30 10.56 -10.59
N SER A 631 4.57 11.02 -11.60
CA SER A 631 3.20 11.56 -11.49
C SER A 631 2.35 11.03 -12.64
N SER A 632 1.04 11.28 -12.64
CA SER A 632 0.20 10.74 -13.71
C SER A 632 0.24 11.57 -14.98
N ASP A 633 -0.23 12.82 -14.94
CA ASP A 633 -0.84 13.57 -16.06
C ASP A 633 -2.30 13.15 -16.37
N ALA A 634 -3.09 12.91 -15.32
CA ALA A 634 -4.39 12.23 -15.36
C ALA A 634 -5.30 12.66 -16.53
N GLN A 635 -5.55 11.77 -17.50
CA GLN A 635 -6.37 11.99 -18.69
C GLN A 635 -5.88 13.12 -19.63
N ALA A 636 -4.65 13.57 -19.46
CA ALA A 636 -3.97 14.56 -20.30
C ALA A 636 -2.56 14.05 -20.65
N VAL A 637 -2.48 12.89 -21.32
CA VAL A 637 -1.23 12.13 -21.59
C VAL A 637 -0.74 11.30 -20.37
N GLY A 638 -1.65 10.98 -19.45
CA GLY A 638 -1.33 10.25 -18.21
C GLY A 638 -2.49 9.41 -17.66
N ARG A 639 -2.16 8.44 -16.79
CA ARG A 639 -3.14 7.50 -16.20
C ARG A 639 -3.12 7.55 -14.68
N ILE A 640 -4.16 8.09 -14.05
CA ILE A 640 -4.12 8.37 -12.60
C ILE A 640 -3.90 7.13 -11.72
N GLY A 641 -4.45 5.98 -12.09
CA GLY A 641 -4.34 4.73 -11.33
C GLY A 641 -3.01 3.99 -11.49
N GLU A 642 -2.08 4.50 -12.31
CA GLU A 642 -0.84 3.80 -12.67
C GLU A 642 0.43 4.49 -12.16
N VAL A 643 0.32 5.53 -11.32
CA VAL A 643 1.52 6.21 -10.74
C VAL A 643 2.41 5.22 -9.99
N ILE A 644 1.79 4.35 -9.19
CA ILE A 644 2.48 3.38 -8.34
C ILE A 644 3.01 2.22 -9.19
N SER A 645 2.18 1.60 -10.04
CA SER A 645 2.59 0.46 -10.87
C SER A 645 3.73 0.83 -11.83
N CYS A 646 3.62 1.96 -12.55
CA CYS A 646 4.67 2.43 -13.45
C CYS A 646 5.98 2.74 -12.74
N THR A 647 5.93 3.21 -11.48
CA THR A 647 7.13 3.40 -10.65
C THR A 647 7.86 2.07 -10.46
N TRP A 648 7.14 1.03 -10.07
CA TRP A 648 7.71 -0.28 -9.79
C TRP A 648 8.12 -1.04 -11.05
N GLN A 649 7.37 -0.91 -12.14
CA GLN A 649 7.74 -1.43 -13.46
C GLN A 649 9.04 -0.82 -13.98
N THR A 650 9.24 0.49 -13.76
CA THR A 650 10.52 1.15 -14.12
C THR A 650 11.68 0.60 -13.28
N ALA A 651 11.50 0.45 -11.97
CA ALA A 651 12.52 -0.12 -11.09
C ALA A 651 12.87 -1.57 -11.46
N ASP A 652 11.85 -2.38 -11.79
CA ASP A 652 12.01 -3.76 -12.25
C ASP A 652 12.82 -3.83 -13.55
N LYS A 653 12.41 -3.08 -14.58
CA LYS A 653 13.14 -3.00 -15.85
C LYS A 653 14.60 -2.62 -15.62
N MET A 654 14.84 -1.58 -14.83
CA MET A 654 16.19 -1.08 -14.57
C MET A 654 17.04 -2.07 -13.78
N LYS A 655 16.44 -2.88 -12.90
CA LYS A 655 17.14 -4.01 -12.30
C LYS A 655 17.53 -5.06 -13.33
N ALA A 656 16.60 -5.46 -14.19
CA ALA A 656 16.85 -6.49 -15.21
C ALA A 656 17.95 -6.06 -16.20
N GLU A 657 17.96 -4.79 -16.59
CA GLU A 657 18.91 -4.25 -17.57
C GLU A 657 20.26 -3.86 -16.97
N ARG A 658 20.28 -3.25 -15.77
CA ARG A 658 21.48 -2.63 -15.19
C ARG A 658 22.02 -3.35 -13.95
N GLY A 659 21.32 -4.37 -13.45
CA GLY A 659 21.67 -5.06 -12.22
C GLY A 659 21.40 -4.24 -10.95
N PRO A 660 21.95 -4.65 -9.79
CA PRO A 660 21.76 -3.95 -8.52
C PRO A 660 22.46 -2.58 -8.48
N LEU A 661 21.86 -1.62 -7.77
CA LEU A 661 22.46 -0.29 -7.54
C LEU A 661 23.37 -0.32 -6.32
N GLN A 662 24.43 0.49 -6.28
CA GLN A 662 25.15 0.70 -5.02
C GLN A 662 24.34 1.61 -4.08
N PRO A 663 24.30 1.36 -2.76
CA PRO A 663 25.06 0.36 -2.01
C PRO A 663 24.36 -1.02 -1.86
N ASP A 664 23.32 -1.31 -2.64
CA ASP A 664 22.70 -2.65 -2.61
C ASP A 664 23.74 -3.72 -2.94
N GLY A 665 23.74 -4.78 -2.13
CA GLY A 665 24.50 -5.99 -2.41
C GLY A 665 23.85 -6.82 -3.52
N SER A 666 24.30 -8.06 -3.70
CA SER A 666 23.64 -9.03 -4.58
C SER A 666 22.30 -9.56 -4.02
N ASP A 667 22.00 -9.22 -2.77
CA ASP A 667 21.11 -10.02 -1.94
C ASP A 667 19.72 -9.38 -1.75
N ASN A 668 19.58 -8.08 -2.00
CA ASN A 668 18.33 -7.31 -1.93
C ASN A 668 18.42 -6.05 -2.81
N ASP A 669 17.31 -5.32 -2.94
CA ASP A 669 17.19 -4.09 -3.74
C ASP A 669 16.77 -2.89 -2.88
N ASN A 670 17.08 -2.89 -1.59
CA ASN A 670 16.51 -1.94 -0.63
C ASN A 670 16.75 -0.48 -1.02
N PHE A 671 17.95 -0.11 -1.48
CA PHE A 671 18.26 1.25 -1.90
C PHE A 671 17.48 1.63 -3.16
N ARG A 672 17.40 0.74 -4.17
CA ARG A 672 16.52 0.97 -5.33
C ARG A 672 15.07 1.15 -4.86
N ILE A 673 14.55 0.26 -4.02
CA ILE A 673 13.17 0.32 -3.52
C ILE A 673 12.90 1.65 -2.80
N LYS A 674 13.79 2.05 -1.87
CA LYS A 674 13.70 3.32 -1.14
C LYS A 674 13.79 4.54 -2.07
N ARG A 675 14.66 4.48 -3.08
CA ARG A 675 14.78 5.53 -4.11
C ARG A 675 13.50 5.69 -4.90
N TYR A 676 12.87 4.60 -5.31
CA TYR A 676 11.68 4.64 -6.17
C TYR A 676 10.41 4.97 -5.39
N ILE A 677 10.21 4.44 -4.18
CA ILE A 677 9.05 4.81 -3.37
C ILE A 677 9.04 6.31 -3.03
N ALA A 678 10.22 6.92 -2.85
CA ALA A 678 10.33 8.36 -2.63
C ALA A 678 9.75 9.20 -3.77
N LYS A 679 9.72 8.67 -5.01
CA LYS A 679 9.26 9.39 -6.21
C LYS A 679 7.77 9.69 -6.22
N TYR A 680 6.95 8.89 -5.53
CA TYR A 680 5.51 9.12 -5.43
C TYR A 680 5.03 9.36 -4.00
N THR A 681 5.93 9.46 -3.02
CA THR A 681 5.59 9.71 -1.60
C THR A 681 6.21 11.01 -1.11
N ILE A 682 7.46 10.98 -0.63
CA ILE A 682 8.06 12.11 0.07
C ILE A 682 8.50 13.24 -0.86
N ASN A 683 8.98 12.93 -2.07
CA ASN A 683 9.45 13.96 -2.99
C ASN A 683 8.30 14.85 -3.51
N PRO A 684 7.15 14.30 -3.95
CA PRO A 684 5.98 15.13 -4.24
C PRO A 684 5.57 16.01 -3.06
N ALA A 685 5.64 15.49 -1.83
CA ALA A 685 5.31 16.25 -0.62
C ALA A 685 6.28 17.42 -0.36
N ILE A 686 7.58 17.17 -0.50
CA ILE A 686 8.63 18.21 -0.34
C ILE A 686 8.46 19.30 -1.39
N VAL A 687 8.34 18.91 -2.67
CA VAL A 687 8.25 19.84 -3.81
C VAL A 687 7.06 20.78 -3.70
N ASN A 688 5.96 20.32 -3.07
CA ASN A 688 4.73 21.10 -2.89
C ASN A 688 4.58 21.71 -1.48
N GLY A 689 5.57 21.58 -0.60
CA GLY A 689 5.57 22.25 0.72
C GLY A 689 4.60 21.65 1.75
N ILE A 690 4.37 20.33 1.66
CA ILE A 690 3.40 19.58 2.50
C ILE A 690 4.02 18.38 3.23
N SER A 691 5.35 18.24 3.19
CA SER A 691 6.08 17.07 3.71
C SER A 691 6.01 16.90 5.24
N GLN A 692 5.66 17.94 5.98
CA GLN A 692 5.39 17.87 7.41
C GLN A 692 4.06 17.18 7.74
N TYR A 693 3.14 17.11 6.78
CA TYR A 693 1.80 16.53 6.98
C TYR A 693 1.72 15.10 6.45
N VAL A 694 2.33 14.82 5.30
CA VAL A 694 2.17 13.57 4.54
C VAL A 694 3.47 13.16 3.83
N GLY A 695 3.40 12.06 3.06
CA GLY A 695 4.46 11.63 2.15
C GLY A 695 5.44 10.60 2.71
N SER A 696 5.26 10.14 3.94
CA SER A 696 6.04 9.02 4.49
C SER A 696 5.39 8.45 5.75
N VAL A 697 5.81 7.23 6.11
CA VAL A 697 5.41 6.55 7.35
C VAL A 697 6.29 7.02 8.51
N GLU A 698 6.07 8.26 8.97
CA GLU A 698 6.84 8.90 10.04
C GLU A 698 5.92 9.45 11.14
N VAL A 699 6.38 9.38 12.39
CA VAL A 699 5.63 9.86 13.55
C VAL A 699 5.31 11.36 13.43
N GLY A 700 4.07 11.73 13.76
CA GLY A 700 3.55 13.10 13.70
C GLY A 700 2.85 13.46 12.38
N LYS A 701 3.03 12.65 11.32
CA LYS A 701 2.33 12.82 10.05
C LYS A 701 0.92 12.24 10.12
N LEU A 702 0.08 12.61 9.16
CA LEU A 702 -1.26 12.06 8.97
C LEU A 702 -1.15 10.56 8.70
N ALA A 703 -2.02 9.76 9.31
CA ALA A 703 -2.09 8.32 9.09
C ALA A 703 -2.77 8.00 7.75
N ASP A 704 -2.14 8.46 6.67
CA ASP A 704 -2.46 8.14 5.28
C ASP A 704 -1.59 6.97 4.85
N LEU A 705 -2.12 5.75 5.01
CA LEU A 705 -1.38 4.51 4.90
C LEU A 705 -2.10 3.56 3.94
N VAL A 706 -1.33 2.77 3.20
CA VAL A 706 -1.87 1.77 2.27
C VAL A 706 -1.33 0.40 2.65
N ILE A 707 -2.23 -0.57 2.75
CA ILE A 707 -1.92 -1.95 3.11
C ILE A 707 -1.97 -2.79 1.84
N TRP A 708 -0.94 -3.60 1.65
CA TRP A 708 -0.73 -4.42 0.48
C TRP A 708 -0.47 -5.87 0.90
N LYS A 709 -1.11 -6.82 0.23
CA LYS A 709 -0.52 -8.16 0.13
C LYS A 709 0.79 -8.09 -0.65
N PRO A 710 1.89 -8.74 -0.20
CA PRO A 710 3.13 -8.78 -0.97
C PRO A 710 2.95 -9.20 -2.42
N SER A 711 2.04 -10.13 -2.68
CA SER A 711 1.77 -10.67 -4.03
C SER A 711 1.04 -9.71 -4.97
N PHE A 712 0.39 -8.67 -4.44
CA PHE A 712 -0.32 -7.62 -5.20
C PHE A 712 0.33 -6.23 -5.03
N PHE A 713 1.46 -6.15 -4.32
CA PHE A 713 2.16 -4.91 -4.05
C PHE A 713 2.45 -4.15 -5.36
N GLY A 714 2.07 -2.87 -5.39
CA GLY A 714 2.27 -2.01 -6.54
C GLY A 714 1.20 -2.11 -7.64
N ALA A 715 0.34 -3.13 -7.61
CA ALA A 715 -0.76 -3.29 -8.58
C ALA A 715 -2.14 -2.96 -7.98
N LYS A 716 -2.53 -3.64 -6.88
CA LYS A 716 -3.85 -3.47 -6.24
C LYS A 716 -3.70 -3.55 -4.72
N PRO A 717 -3.96 -2.48 -3.95
CA PRO A 717 -3.90 -2.52 -2.49
C PRO A 717 -5.13 -3.20 -1.88
N ASP A 718 -4.97 -3.72 -0.66
CA ASP A 718 -6.06 -4.33 0.10
C ASP A 718 -6.89 -3.25 0.84
N ILE A 719 -6.22 -2.28 1.47
CA ILE A 719 -6.86 -1.25 2.31
C ILE A 719 -6.14 0.09 2.11
N VAL A 720 -6.92 1.17 1.98
CA VAL A 720 -6.43 2.55 1.98
C VAL A 720 -7.00 3.27 3.19
N ILE A 721 -6.11 3.61 4.12
CA ILE A 721 -6.39 4.35 5.35
C ILE A 721 -6.14 5.83 5.06
N LYS A 722 -7.12 6.67 5.39
CA LYS A 722 -7.04 8.12 5.31
C LYS A 722 -7.26 8.71 6.70
N GLY A 723 -6.31 9.51 7.19
CA GLY A 723 -6.43 10.15 8.50
C GLY A 723 -6.76 9.15 9.64
N GLY A 724 -6.20 7.94 9.57
CA GLY A 724 -6.42 6.89 10.57
C GLY A 724 -7.70 6.06 10.44
N SER A 725 -8.57 6.36 9.47
CA SER A 725 -9.79 5.59 9.18
C SER A 725 -9.72 4.95 7.79
N ILE A 726 -10.28 3.75 7.64
CA ILE A 726 -10.40 3.08 6.34
C ILE A 726 -11.31 3.91 5.42
N ALA A 727 -10.76 4.37 4.30
CA ALA A 727 -11.48 5.14 3.28
C ALA A 727 -11.92 4.28 2.11
N TRP A 728 -11.06 3.36 1.66
CA TRP A 728 -11.35 2.37 0.63
C TRP A 728 -10.73 1.02 1.02
N ALA A 729 -11.37 -0.08 0.62
CA ALA A 729 -10.87 -1.42 0.89
C ALA A 729 -11.46 -2.46 -0.07
N ASP A 730 -10.72 -3.56 -0.26
CA ASP A 730 -11.21 -4.78 -0.90
C ASP A 730 -12.34 -5.37 -0.07
N MET A 731 -13.52 -5.44 -0.66
CA MET A 731 -14.72 -5.97 -0.04
C MET A 731 -15.52 -6.80 -1.03
N GLY A 732 -15.88 -8.00 -0.59
CA GLY A 732 -16.70 -8.98 -1.30
C GLY A 732 -18.18 -8.61 -1.35
N ASP A 733 -19.02 -9.64 -1.52
CA ASP A 733 -20.48 -9.53 -1.49
C ASP A 733 -20.96 -8.85 -0.19
N PRO A 734 -21.60 -7.67 -0.26
CA PRO A 734 -22.12 -6.99 0.93
C PRO A 734 -23.21 -7.77 1.69
N ASN A 735 -23.82 -8.79 1.06
CA ASN A 735 -24.75 -9.72 1.70
C ASN A 735 -24.06 -11.01 2.18
N GLY A 736 -22.77 -11.19 1.93
CA GLY A 736 -22.02 -12.36 2.34
C GLY A 736 -22.01 -12.54 3.86
N SER A 737 -21.96 -13.79 4.32
CA SER A 737 -21.78 -14.14 5.74
C SER A 737 -20.42 -13.72 6.31
N ILE A 738 -19.46 -13.46 5.43
CA ILE A 738 -18.10 -12.98 5.67
C ILE A 738 -17.74 -11.98 4.54
N PRO A 739 -16.70 -11.14 4.70
CA PRO A 739 -16.41 -10.05 3.76
C PRO A 739 -15.63 -10.44 2.50
N THR A 740 -15.16 -11.67 2.40
CA THR A 740 -14.28 -12.19 1.34
C THR A 740 -14.94 -12.95 0.16
N PRO A 741 -16.23 -13.35 0.16
CA PRO A 741 -16.85 -13.98 -0.99
C PRO A 741 -17.01 -13.03 -2.18
N GLU A 742 -16.87 -13.57 -3.39
CA GLU A 742 -16.96 -12.84 -4.64
C GLU A 742 -18.34 -12.18 -4.88
N PRO A 743 -18.40 -11.04 -5.59
CA PRO A 743 -17.27 -10.32 -6.19
C PRO A 743 -16.52 -9.43 -5.19
N VAL A 744 -15.21 -9.66 -5.03
CA VAL A 744 -14.30 -8.76 -4.30
C VAL A 744 -13.89 -7.62 -5.21
N LEU A 745 -14.19 -6.39 -4.77
CA LEU A 745 -13.88 -5.15 -5.48
C LEU A 745 -13.26 -4.16 -4.50
N MET A 746 -12.44 -3.25 -5.01
CA MET A 746 -12.00 -2.08 -4.26
C MET A 746 -13.20 -1.12 -4.12
N ARG A 747 -13.66 -0.88 -2.88
CA ARG A 747 -14.93 -0.17 -2.61
C ARG A 747 -14.73 1.01 -1.66
N PRO A 748 -15.57 2.06 -1.79
CA PRO A 748 -15.62 3.14 -0.81
C PRO A 748 -16.15 2.63 0.53
N MET A 749 -15.45 2.97 1.61
CA MET A 749 -15.77 2.59 2.99
C MET A 749 -16.37 3.77 3.76
N TYR A 750 -16.61 3.62 5.06
CA TYR A 750 -17.22 4.64 5.91
C TYR A 750 -16.48 6.00 5.88
N GLY A 751 -15.17 6.03 5.61
CA GLY A 751 -14.40 7.26 5.43
C GLY A 751 -14.86 8.14 4.26
N THR A 752 -15.71 7.63 3.35
CA THR A 752 -16.26 8.38 2.20
C THR A 752 -17.66 8.95 2.47
N LEU A 753 -18.32 8.53 3.55
CA LEU A 753 -19.72 8.84 3.78
C LEU A 753 -19.91 10.14 4.59
N GLY A 754 -20.91 10.92 4.20
CA GLY A 754 -21.22 12.19 4.85
C GLY A 754 -20.02 13.13 4.84
N LYS A 755 -19.62 13.62 6.01
CA LYS A 755 -18.46 14.53 6.19
C LYS A 755 -17.23 13.83 6.74
N ALA A 756 -17.21 12.49 6.75
CA ALA A 756 -16.06 11.73 7.25
C ALA A 756 -14.80 12.07 6.44
N GLY A 757 -14.90 12.11 5.11
CA GLY A 757 -13.75 12.44 4.27
C GLY A 757 -13.16 13.81 4.54
N SER A 758 -13.99 14.79 4.91
CA SER A 758 -13.52 16.11 5.37
C SER A 758 -12.70 16.03 6.65
N ALA A 759 -13.15 15.27 7.64
CA ALA A 759 -12.47 15.13 8.94
C ALA A 759 -11.12 14.41 8.82
N LEU A 760 -10.95 13.57 7.81
CA LEU A 760 -9.77 12.72 7.60
C LEU A 760 -8.70 13.38 6.70
N SER A 761 -8.98 14.54 6.11
CA SER A 761 -8.19 15.07 5.00
C SER A 761 -7.86 16.55 5.13
N ILE A 762 -6.94 17.01 4.28
CA ILE A 762 -6.45 18.39 4.25
C ILE A 762 -6.64 18.99 2.83
N ALA A 763 -7.16 20.19 2.74
CA ALA A 763 -7.05 21.04 1.56
C ALA A 763 -5.85 21.97 1.72
N PHE A 764 -4.82 21.77 0.91
CA PHE A 764 -3.62 22.59 0.91
C PHE A 764 -3.83 23.85 0.08
N VAL A 765 -3.53 25.00 0.68
CA VAL A 765 -3.68 26.33 0.08
C VAL A 765 -2.41 27.15 0.27
N SER A 766 -2.30 28.31 -0.36
CA SER A 766 -1.23 29.26 -0.04
C SER A 766 -1.39 29.84 1.37
N LYS A 767 -0.30 30.35 1.94
CA LYS A 767 -0.37 31.13 3.18
C LYS A 767 -1.32 32.32 3.07
N ALA A 768 -1.33 33.02 1.93
CA ALA A 768 -2.22 34.16 1.71
C ALA A 768 -3.71 33.77 1.78
N ALA A 769 -4.08 32.62 1.22
CA ALA A 769 -5.45 32.10 1.32
C ALA A 769 -5.81 31.68 2.75
N LEU A 770 -4.90 31.02 3.47
CA LEU A 770 -5.12 30.65 4.86
C LEU A 770 -5.33 31.90 5.74
N ASP A 771 -4.50 32.93 5.56
CA ASP A 771 -4.58 34.20 6.30
C ASP A 771 -5.90 34.95 6.00
N LEU A 772 -6.45 34.83 4.80
CA LEU A 772 -7.76 35.37 4.42
C LEU A 772 -8.93 34.55 4.99
N GLY A 773 -8.67 33.40 5.62
CA GLY A 773 -9.70 32.55 6.20
C GLY A 773 -10.58 31.85 5.17
N VAL A 774 -10.01 31.42 4.02
CA VAL A 774 -10.78 30.77 2.93
C VAL A 774 -11.62 29.58 3.40
N LYS A 775 -11.17 28.84 4.43
CA LYS A 775 -11.96 27.78 5.07
C LYS A 775 -13.34 28.29 5.49
N VAL A 776 -13.37 29.41 6.21
CA VAL A 776 -14.61 30.02 6.72
C VAL A 776 -15.39 30.67 5.59
N LEU A 777 -14.71 31.41 4.70
CA LEU A 777 -15.36 32.10 3.57
C LEU A 777 -16.08 31.14 2.62
N TYR A 778 -15.54 29.94 2.43
CA TYR A 778 -16.08 28.95 1.50
C TYR A 778 -16.93 27.89 2.20
N GLY A 779 -16.97 27.89 3.54
CA GLY A 779 -17.76 26.92 4.32
C GLY A 779 -17.21 25.50 4.28
N LEU A 780 -15.89 25.34 4.24
CA LEU A 780 -15.23 24.03 4.16
C LEU A 780 -15.19 23.34 5.52
N ASN A 781 -15.54 22.06 5.55
CA ASN A 781 -15.40 21.20 6.72
C ASN A 781 -13.99 20.64 6.81
N LYS A 782 -13.35 20.38 5.67
CA LYS A 782 -12.00 19.83 5.58
C LYS A 782 -10.99 20.71 6.29
N ARG A 783 -9.97 20.10 6.89
CA ARG A 783 -8.84 20.85 7.45
C ARG A 783 -8.17 21.64 6.32
N VAL A 784 -7.77 22.88 6.57
CA VAL A 784 -7.08 23.71 5.59
C VAL A 784 -5.73 24.07 6.16
N GLU A 785 -4.66 23.80 5.42
CA GLU A 785 -3.29 24.10 5.83
C GLU A 785 -2.54 24.82 4.73
N ALA A 786 -1.63 25.72 5.13
CA ALA A 786 -0.78 26.43 4.20
C ALA A 786 0.42 25.57 3.78
N VAL A 787 0.73 25.59 2.48
CA VAL A 787 2.03 25.13 1.98
C VAL A 787 3.15 26.09 2.40
N SER A 788 4.37 25.58 2.52
CA SER A 788 5.54 26.40 2.88
C SER A 788 6.88 25.73 2.54
N ASN A 789 7.96 26.51 2.64
CA ASN A 789 9.36 26.10 2.51
C ASN A 789 9.73 25.54 1.13
N VAL A 790 9.18 26.12 0.06
CA VAL A 790 9.41 25.62 -1.31
C VAL A 790 10.37 26.47 -2.13
N ARG A 791 10.58 27.75 -1.77
CA ARG A 791 11.39 28.68 -2.60
C ARG A 791 12.91 28.52 -2.46
N LYS A 792 13.36 27.74 -1.48
CA LYS A 792 14.79 27.46 -1.23
C LYS A 792 15.20 26.05 -1.60
N LEU A 793 14.28 25.26 -2.14
CA LEU A 793 14.54 23.87 -2.49
C LEU A 793 15.44 23.81 -3.73
N THR A 794 16.28 22.80 -3.72
CA THR A 794 17.14 22.39 -4.82
C THR A 794 16.95 20.90 -5.06
N LYS A 795 17.50 20.40 -6.16
CA LYS A 795 17.60 18.95 -6.42
C LYS A 795 18.20 18.17 -5.23
N LEU A 796 19.09 18.80 -4.47
CA LEU A 796 19.76 18.18 -3.32
C LEU A 796 18.81 17.83 -2.16
N ASP A 797 17.66 18.49 -2.08
CA ASP A 797 16.67 18.29 -1.03
C ASP A 797 15.77 17.07 -1.29
N LEU A 798 15.77 16.56 -2.53
CA LEU A 798 14.93 15.45 -2.97
C LEU A 798 15.53 14.11 -2.52
N LYS A 799 14.78 13.40 -1.69
CA LYS A 799 15.25 12.22 -0.98
C LYS A 799 15.61 11.12 -1.95
N LEU A 800 16.86 10.66 -1.85
CA LEU A 800 17.45 9.58 -2.63
C LEU A 800 17.48 9.81 -4.16
N ASN A 801 17.03 10.98 -4.62
CA ASN A 801 16.89 11.36 -6.02
C ASN A 801 17.48 12.74 -6.25
N ASN A 802 18.74 12.91 -5.86
CA ASN A 802 19.44 14.18 -5.82
C ASN A 802 20.62 14.27 -6.80
N SER A 803 20.69 13.35 -7.77
CA SER A 803 21.79 13.33 -8.75
C SER A 803 21.68 14.53 -9.68
N LEU A 804 22.82 15.17 -9.98
CA LEU A 804 22.93 16.30 -10.92
C LEU A 804 23.93 15.94 -12.02
N PRO A 805 23.60 14.95 -12.88
CA PRO A 805 24.48 14.56 -13.98
C PRO A 805 24.57 15.69 -15.01
N GLU A 806 25.70 15.80 -15.71
CA GLU A 806 25.81 16.66 -16.89
C GLU A 806 25.10 15.99 -18.07
N ILE A 807 23.99 16.57 -18.53
CA ILE A 807 23.19 16.03 -19.63
C ILE A 807 23.42 16.86 -20.89
N THR A 808 23.74 16.19 -22.00
CA THR A 808 23.68 16.80 -23.33
C THR A 808 22.82 15.96 -24.26
N VAL A 809 22.20 16.62 -25.25
CA VAL A 809 21.32 15.98 -26.24
C VAL A 809 21.78 16.41 -27.62
N CYS A 810 22.05 15.45 -28.49
CA CYS A 810 22.38 15.74 -29.89
C CYS A 810 21.14 16.30 -30.60
N PRO A 811 21.20 17.49 -31.22
CA PRO A 811 20.03 18.10 -31.86
C PRO A 811 19.56 17.35 -33.10
N GLU A 812 20.42 16.54 -33.73
CA GLU A 812 20.09 15.78 -34.94
C GLU A 812 19.66 14.34 -34.65
N THR A 813 20.36 13.65 -33.73
CA THR A 813 20.13 12.22 -33.46
C THR A 813 19.33 11.97 -32.18
N PHE A 814 19.06 13.01 -31.39
CA PHE A 814 18.42 12.97 -30.07
C PHE A 814 19.14 12.11 -29.03
N THR A 815 20.36 11.65 -29.34
CA THR A 815 21.20 10.88 -28.42
C THR A 815 21.45 11.68 -27.17
N VAL A 816 21.00 11.15 -26.03
CA VAL A 816 21.25 11.72 -24.71
C VAL A 816 22.56 11.17 -24.17
N THR A 817 23.42 12.06 -23.68
CA THR A 817 24.62 11.69 -22.94
C THR A 817 24.50 12.18 -21.50
N VAL A 818 24.94 11.35 -20.56
CA VAL A 818 25.05 11.66 -19.13
C VAL A 818 26.51 11.51 -18.73
N ASP A 819 27.10 12.59 -18.21
CA ASP A 819 28.51 12.66 -17.79
C ASP A 819 29.47 12.16 -18.89
N GLY A 820 29.16 12.53 -20.15
CA GLY A 820 29.93 12.16 -21.34
C GLY A 820 29.64 10.76 -21.90
N GLN A 821 28.80 9.95 -21.25
CA GLN A 821 28.41 8.61 -21.72
C GLN A 821 27.04 8.65 -22.39
N ALA A 822 26.95 8.18 -23.64
CA ALA A 822 25.67 8.00 -24.32
C ALA A 822 24.83 6.97 -23.57
N LEU A 823 23.58 7.35 -23.25
CA LEU A 823 22.61 6.48 -22.63
C LEU A 823 21.81 5.74 -23.70
N SER A 824 21.66 4.43 -23.50
CA SER A 824 20.77 3.58 -24.28
C SER A 824 20.07 2.63 -23.32
N SER A 825 18.76 2.48 -23.49
CA SER A 825 17.97 1.45 -22.82
C SER A 825 17.07 0.78 -23.87
N GLU A 826 17.01 -0.54 -23.88
CA GLU A 826 16.18 -1.26 -24.85
C GLU A 826 14.70 -1.24 -24.44
N ALA A 827 13.82 -1.20 -25.44
CA ALA A 827 12.38 -1.32 -25.24
C ALA A 827 12.03 -2.76 -24.81
N VAL A 828 11.42 -2.92 -23.63
CA VAL A 828 10.98 -4.24 -23.16
C VAL A 828 9.65 -4.64 -23.79
N THR A 829 9.44 -5.95 -23.97
CA THR A 829 8.22 -6.51 -24.57
C THR A 829 7.14 -6.88 -23.55
N THR A 830 7.51 -7.00 -22.28
CA THR A 830 6.59 -7.33 -21.17
C THR A 830 6.97 -6.53 -19.92
N LEU A 831 6.00 -6.40 -19.00
CA LEU A 831 6.20 -5.77 -17.70
C LEU A 831 5.52 -6.60 -16.60
N PRO A 832 6.07 -6.62 -15.37
CA PRO A 832 5.32 -7.08 -14.20
C PRO A 832 4.15 -6.13 -13.89
N LEU A 833 3.34 -6.47 -12.89
CA LEU A 833 2.23 -5.65 -12.42
C LEU A 833 1.23 -5.33 -13.53
N SER A 834 1.01 -6.29 -14.45
CA SER A 834 0.16 -6.13 -15.62
C SER A 834 -0.75 -7.36 -15.84
N GLN A 835 -0.39 -8.25 -16.77
CA GLN A 835 -1.20 -9.38 -17.25
C GLN A 835 -1.60 -10.38 -16.16
N ASN A 836 -0.84 -10.47 -15.05
CA ASN A 836 -1.19 -11.32 -13.92
C ASN A 836 -2.42 -10.82 -13.13
N TYR A 837 -2.74 -9.52 -13.21
CA TYR A 837 -3.64 -8.86 -12.26
C TYR A 837 -4.90 -8.24 -12.89
N PHE A 838 -4.78 -7.61 -14.06
CA PHE A 838 -5.87 -6.83 -14.65
C PHE A 838 -6.75 -7.67 -15.59
N ILE A 839 -8.06 -7.38 -15.60
CA ILE A 839 -9.02 -8.14 -16.40
C ILE A 839 -9.11 -7.66 -17.86
N PHE A 840 -8.64 -6.44 -18.14
CA PHE A 840 -8.57 -5.83 -19.46
C PHE A 840 -7.21 -5.23 -19.72
#